data_AF-A0A672LMW4-F1
#
_entry.id   AF-A0A672LMW4-F1
#
_cell.length_a   1.000
_cell.length_b   1.000
_cell.length_c   1.000
_cell.angle_alpha   90.00
_cell.angle_beta   90.00
_cell.angle_gamma   90.00
#
_symmetry.space_group_name_H-M   'P 1'
#
loop_
_entity.id
_entity.type
_entity.pdbx_description
1 polymer ?
#
loop_
_entity_poly.entity_id
_entity_poly.type
_entity_poly.pdbx_seq_one_letter_code
_entity_poly.pdbx_strand_id
1 'polypeptide(L)'
;MTEHNIPIIILSDEDDDEGDFLRTHNDSSVLIVEIERNEADVSKHIEELDEDLAITYSQTATVLPHARYDCTLAFCRAEQDVSGPLQDNAKHCDQCFCYICDKLASMCELWTIPGICHCNAHKHSVYWKALRDKSLMGFLHELNFTFDPLDMDSDLRCAETSLQKFAGSLAMKYATFLLGFETPNHSASCRCTCHHNINSNTQSQTIGCKGCYKHHFKMLEYDYTVVSQHIKMFLNEAKKENPKACVVMLLGAIKLFVNHTTPGNIHAANTVSETMSMLLWRFMTKVWTLLVGLDFSGSFIKQLESFYQKLPLPSNCTLPKSLSVLPWDDPLLSAVMKGQNITGERQGKGRRHQVLCEPLVVIQARVCKLQQQNKYRELARYLKVVKSINNPTLQRMKDLVPLYLCKDGDYSGAVCHMLSLLPGATCLASCLTPQQFRAYLRILTSGHAPDVAQELDAGNGHMIIPDPLLSTKWTPIEGSNSFKMMEALKFALRVLDCNNIVFADSETWVYLLSVVSSSFTTPDGVPVGAFYAEPDVTYQTVTRDAASAILEELTTTSRIHIPKTFESGYPDQARLLLATQALVLRIFHSQLKPILSVIMSFKFNRWALRWFFYSLLVRQDVLHYLLCCLLEELSDEQYQLLQRKWSETEHSLVAYFLCMYFWENSVILDLNTYPTNSLLATWNESHNPWQLSLKLYLECNVAKLTPEKRKILHLIQQQGK
;
A
#
# COMPACT_ATOMS: atom_id res chain seq x y z
N MET A 1 -9.31 58.12 -5.18
CA MET A 1 -10.43 58.85 -5.84
C MET A 1 -10.50 58.34 -7.26
N THR A 2 -11.51 57.61 -7.72
CA THR A 2 -12.93 57.57 -7.35
C THR A 2 -13.46 56.13 -7.43
N GLU A 3 -14.26 55.76 -6.43
CA GLU A 3 -15.06 54.54 -6.33
C GLU A 3 -16.09 54.45 -7.47
N HIS A 4 -16.34 53.25 -7.98
CA HIS A 4 -17.58 52.91 -8.67
C HIS A 4 -18.25 51.76 -7.92
N ASN A 5 -19.36 52.11 -7.27
CA ASN A 5 -20.23 51.24 -6.49
C ASN A 5 -20.84 50.14 -7.38
N ILE A 6 -20.65 48.89 -6.98
CA ILE A 6 -21.41 47.74 -7.48
C ILE A 6 -22.63 47.60 -6.55
N PRO A 7 -23.88 47.54 -7.07
CA PRO A 7 -25.03 47.28 -6.22
C PRO A 7 -25.05 45.81 -5.82
N ILE A 8 -24.92 45.55 -4.52
CA ILE A 8 -25.14 44.24 -3.90
C ILE A 8 -26.61 44.20 -3.47
N ILE A 9 -27.38 43.23 -3.98
CA ILE A 9 -28.73 42.95 -3.48
C ILE A 9 -28.59 41.82 -2.45
N ILE A 10 -28.86 42.14 -1.19
CA ILE A 10 -28.99 41.19 -0.08
C ILE A 10 -30.49 40.98 0.13
N LEU A 11 -30.95 39.74 0.02
CA LEU A 11 -32.27 39.34 0.50
C LEU A 11 -32.06 38.46 1.74
N SER A 12 -32.38 39.04 2.89
CA SER A 12 -32.53 38.34 4.17
C SER A 12 -34.00 37.96 4.32
N ASP A 13 -34.26 36.69 4.64
CA ASP A 13 -35.56 36.25 5.15
C ASP A 13 -35.28 35.53 6.48
N GLU A 14 -35.57 36.23 7.58
CA GLU A 14 -35.74 35.67 8.92
C GLU A 14 -37.25 35.62 9.16
N ASP A 15 -37.80 34.43 9.35
CA ASP A 15 -38.88 34.15 10.30
C ASP A 15 -39.09 32.62 10.41
N ASP A 16 -38.82 32.09 11.60
CA ASP A 16 -39.19 30.75 12.06
C ASP A 16 -40.66 30.74 12.49
N ASP A 17 -41.45 29.74 12.08
CA ASP A 17 -42.36 29.04 13.01
C ASP A 17 -42.88 27.69 12.45
N GLU A 18 -43.00 26.75 13.39
CA GLU A 18 -43.26 25.30 13.31
C GLU A 18 -44.62 24.86 12.72
N GLY A 19 -44.66 23.70 12.03
CA GLY A 19 -45.93 22.97 11.79
C GLY A 19 -46.05 22.02 10.58
N ASP A 20 -45.38 20.87 10.65
CA ASP A 20 -45.68 19.53 10.10
C ASP A 20 -46.46 19.25 8.76
N PHE A 21 -45.86 18.31 7.99
CA PHE A 21 -46.37 17.40 6.95
C PHE A 21 -46.60 17.80 5.46
N LEU A 22 -45.76 17.15 4.63
CA LEU A 22 -45.99 16.62 3.27
C LEU A 22 -46.27 17.61 2.12
N ARG A 23 -45.24 17.93 1.31
CA ARG A 23 -45.15 17.62 -0.14
C ARG A 23 -43.94 18.31 -0.80
N THR A 24 -43.23 17.52 -1.61
CA THR A 24 -42.36 17.89 -2.75
C THR A 24 -42.09 19.39 -2.99
N HIS A 25 -40.92 19.87 -2.57
CA HIS A 25 -40.40 21.18 -2.98
C HIS A 25 -39.71 21.07 -4.34
N ASN A 26 -40.33 21.73 -5.31
CA ASN A 26 -39.80 22.07 -6.61
C ASN A 26 -39.53 23.59 -6.54
N ASP A 27 -38.34 23.98 -6.08
CA ASP A 27 -37.97 25.40 -5.99
C ASP A 27 -37.54 25.91 -7.36
N SER A 28 -38.52 26.43 -8.09
CA SER A 28 -38.35 27.44 -9.13
C SER A 28 -39.50 28.41 -9.01
N SER A 29 -39.32 29.40 -8.14
CA SER A 29 -40.22 30.54 -7.98
C SER A 29 -39.97 31.55 -9.12
N VAL A 30 -40.59 31.28 -10.26
CA VAL A 30 -40.88 32.28 -11.29
C VAL A 30 -42.37 32.16 -11.63
N LEU A 31 -43.16 33.11 -11.16
CA LEU A 31 -44.53 33.30 -11.63
C LEU A 31 -44.47 33.89 -13.05
N ILE A 32 -44.66 33.06 -14.06
CA ILE A 32 -45.00 33.51 -15.41
C ILE A 32 -46.53 33.62 -15.45
N VAL A 33 -47.03 34.85 -15.46
CA VAL A 33 -48.45 35.12 -15.73
C VAL A 33 -48.66 34.94 -17.24
N GLU A 34 -49.38 33.88 -17.63
CA GLU A 34 -49.87 33.71 -19.00
C GLU A 34 -51.01 34.70 -19.24
N ILE A 35 -50.79 35.69 -20.12
CA ILE A 35 -51.89 36.52 -20.65
C ILE A 35 -52.43 35.80 -21.88
N GLU A 36 -53.66 35.32 -21.79
CA GLU A 36 -54.45 34.81 -22.91
C GLU A 36 -54.53 35.86 -24.03
N ARG A 37 -54.13 35.46 -25.24
CA ARG A 37 -54.36 36.29 -26.43
C ARG A 37 -55.82 36.16 -26.85
N ASN A 38 -56.61 37.18 -26.57
CA ASN A 38 -57.83 37.43 -27.34
C ASN A 38 -57.43 38.02 -28.69
N GLU A 39 -57.82 37.32 -29.76
CA GLU A 39 -57.84 37.87 -31.12
C GLU A 39 -58.83 39.04 -31.15
N ALA A 40 -58.33 40.24 -31.43
CA ALA A 40 -59.13 41.31 -31.99
C ALA A 40 -58.23 42.18 -32.87
N ASP A 41 -58.72 42.35 -34.10
CA ASP A 41 -58.33 43.31 -35.11
C ASP A 41 -58.14 44.71 -34.49
N VAL A 42 -56.93 45.27 -34.58
CA VAL A 42 -56.65 46.64 -34.14
C VAL A 42 -56.02 47.40 -35.31
N SER A 43 -56.91 48.05 -36.04
CA SER A 43 -56.65 49.29 -36.76
C SER A 43 -55.74 50.21 -35.96
N LYS A 44 -54.80 50.86 -36.65
CA LYS A 44 -53.90 51.91 -36.14
C LYS A 44 -54.63 52.86 -35.17
N HIS A 45 -54.55 52.58 -33.88
CA HIS A 45 -54.79 53.57 -32.84
C HIS A 45 -53.43 54.13 -32.46
N ILE A 46 -53.17 55.34 -32.92
CA ILE A 46 -52.17 56.20 -32.31
C ILE A 46 -52.79 56.58 -30.97
N GLU A 47 -52.29 56.02 -29.87
CA GLU A 47 -52.58 56.54 -28.54
C GLU A 47 -51.96 57.94 -28.46
N GLU A 48 -52.79 58.94 -28.14
CA GLU A 48 -52.33 60.27 -27.75
C GLU A 48 -51.50 60.12 -26.48
N LEU A 49 -50.18 60.21 -26.63
CA LEU A 49 -49.23 60.37 -25.54
C LEU A 49 -49.23 61.85 -25.11
N ASP A 50 -49.25 62.10 -23.79
CA ASP A 50 -49.06 63.41 -23.17
C ASP A 50 -47.92 64.21 -23.84
N GLU A 51 -48.14 65.51 -24.06
CA GLU A 51 -47.23 66.42 -24.78
C GLU A 51 -45.82 66.58 -24.16
N ASP A 52 -45.54 65.94 -23.02
CA ASP A 52 -44.26 66.01 -22.31
C ASP A 52 -43.43 64.70 -22.32
N LEU A 53 -43.87 63.63 -23.00
CA LEU A 53 -43.12 62.36 -23.06
C LEU A 53 -42.58 62.06 -24.46
N ALA A 54 -41.39 62.58 -24.77
CA ALA A 54 -40.66 62.21 -25.99
C ALA A 54 -39.90 60.87 -25.80
N ILE A 55 -40.22 59.85 -26.60
CA ILE A 55 -39.36 58.66 -26.74
C ILE A 55 -38.09 59.10 -27.46
N THR A 56 -37.06 59.47 -26.71
CA THR A 56 -35.78 59.97 -27.24
C THR A 56 -34.85 58.87 -27.72
N TYR A 57 -35.10 57.62 -27.32
CA TYR A 57 -34.33 56.45 -27.72
C TYR A 57 -35.17 55.18 -27.56
N SER A 58 -35.32 54.41 -28.64
CA SER A 58 -35.83 53.04 -28.58
C SER A 58 -34.74 52.09 -29.04
N GLN A 59 -34.35 51.14 -28.19
CA GLN A 59 -33.46 50.05 -28.56
C GLN A 59 -34.22 48.74 -28.46
N THR A 60 -34.17 47.95 -29.53
CA THR A 60 -34.65 46.57 -29.50
C THR A 60 -33.79 45.77 -28.53
N ALA A 61 -34.44 45.12 -27.56
CA ALA A 61 -33.74 44.27 -26.59
C ALA A 61 -32.95 43.18 -27.34
N THR A 62 -31.73 42.92 -26.87
CA THR A 62 -30.91 41.84 -27.44
C THR A 62 -31.57 40.51 -27.12
N VAL A 63 -32.08 39.82 -28.15
CA VAL A 63 -32.67 38.49 -27.99
C VAL A 63 -31.57 37.52 -27.63
N LEU A 64 -31.62 36.98 -26.41
CA LEU A 64 -30.67 35.97 -25.95
C LEU A 64 -30.95 34.61 -26.62
N PRO A 65 -29.95 33.71 -26.71
CA PRO A 65 -30.15 32.36 -27.19
C PRO A 65 -31.27 31.66 -26.41
N HIS A 66 -32.26 31.11 -27.12
CA HIS A 66 -33.45 30.49 -26.54
C HIS A 66 -33.88 29.25 -27.33
N ALA A 67 -34.56 28.32 -26.66
CA ALA A 67 -35.06 27.15 -27.35
C ALA A 67 -36.18 27.56 -28.31
N ARG A 68 -36.33 26.88 -29.44
CA ARG A 68 -37.35 27.24 -30.44
C ARG A 68 -38.77 27.38 -29.89
N TYR A 69 -39.16 26.55 -28.91
CA TYR A 69 -40.49 26.59 -28.31
C TYR A 69 -40.72 27.81 -27.39
N ASP A 70 -39.66 28.54 -27.03
CA ASP A 70 -39.70 29.80 -26.27
C ASP A 70 -39.53 31.03 -27.19
N CYS A 71 -39.45 30.82 -28.52
CA CYS A 71 -39.31 31.91 -29.50
C CYS A 71 -40.63 32.69 -29.67
N THR A 72 -40.54 33.96 -30.08
CA THR A 72 -41.71 34.79 -30.43
C THR A 72 -42.45 34.30 -31.68
N LEU A 73 -41.79 33.50 -32.53
CA LEU A 73 -42.42 32.84 -33.67
C LEU A 73 -43.39 31.75 -33.20
N ALA A 74 -44.58 31.68 -33.80
CA ALA A 74 -45.63 30.71 -33.45
C ALA A 74 -45.08 29.27 -33.37
N PHE A 75 -45.43 28.56 -32.30
CA PHE A 75 -44.95 27.19 -32.04
C PHE A 75 -46.13 26.27 -31.71
N CYS A 76 -46.21 25.12 -32.38
CA CYS A 76 -47.22 24.10 -32.14
C CYS A 76 -46.63 22.97 -31.29
N ARG A 77 -47.20 22.71 -30.11
CA ARG A 77 -46.79 21.60 -29.22
C ARG A 77 -47.53 20.32 -29.60
N ALA A 78 -46.79 19.23 -29.77
CA ALA A 78 -47.34 17.88 -29.91
C ALA A 78 -46.40 16.83 -29.30
N GLU A 79 -46.98 15.76 -28.75
CA GLU A 79 -46.21 14.65 -28.19
C GLU A 79 -45.76 13.71 -29.31
N GLN A 80 -44.45 13.42 -29.37
CA GLN A 80 -43.85 12.41 -30.25
C GLN A 80 -44.09 12.59 -31.77
N ASP A 81 -44.55 13.75 -32.26
CA ASP A 81 -44.72 13.95 -33.69
C ASP A 81 -43.39 14.21 -34.40
N VAL A 82 -42.89 13.16 -35.06
CA VAL A 82 -41.68 13.17 -35.87
C VAL A 82 -41.98 13.11 -37.37
N SER A 83 -43.26 13.13 -37.79
CA SER A 83 -43.66 12.91 -39.20
C SER A 83 -43.12 14.00 -40.15
N GLY A 84 -42.89 15.20 -39.61
CA GLY A 84 -42.33 16.36 -40.30
C GLY A 84 -42.52 17.62 -39.45
N PRO A 85 -42.13 18.81 -39.93
CA PRO A 85 -42.36 20.05 -39.20
C PRO A 85 -43.85 20.29 -38.99
N LEU A 86 -44.26 20.48 -37.73
CA LEU A 86 -45.64 20.83 -37.40
C LEU A 86 -45.86 22.31 -37.62
N GLN A 87 -46.74 22.63 -38.57
CA GLN A 87 -47.10 24.02 -38.90
C GLN A 87 -45.83 24.87 -39.14
N ASP A 88 -45.64 25.91 -38.33
CA ASP A 88 -44.53 26.87 -38.44
C ASP A 88 -43.30 26.53 -37.57
N ASN A 89 -43.26 25.32 -36.98
CA ASN A 89 -42.14 24.90 -36.15
C ASN A 89 -40.79 24.89 -36.91
N ALA A 90 -40.81 24.70 -38.24
CA ALA A 90 -39.62 24.78 -39.09
C ALA A 90 -38.95 26.17 -39.06
N LYS A 91 -39.72 27.25 -38.91
CA LYS A 91 -39.20 28.62 -38.89
C LYS A 91 -38.44 28.85 -37.60
N HIS A 92 -37.27 29.49 -37.64
CA HIS A 92 -36.51 29.85 -36.45
C HIS A 92 -35.87 31.23 -36.65
N CYS A 93 -35.61 31.96 -35.57
CA CYS A 93 -34.77 33.16 -35.64
C CYS A 93 -33.28 32.78 -35.51
N ASP A 94 -32.39 33.76 -35.65
CA ASP A 94 -30.94 33.56 -35.60
C ASP A 94 -30.43 33.13 -34.22
N GLN A 95 -31.23 33.35 -33.17
CA GLN A 95 -30.89 33.03 -31.77
C GLN A 95 -31.61 31.76 -31.26
N CYS A 96 -32.43 31.12 -32.09
CA CYS A 96 -33.05 29.85 -31.72
C CYS A 96 -31.99 28.75 -31.68
N PHE A 97 -32.00 27.95 -30.61
CA PHE A 97 -31.28 26.68 -30.58
C PHE A 97 -32.23 25.48 -30.68
N CYS A 98 -31.70 24.40 -31.24
CA CYS A 98 -32.34 23.11 -31.28
C CYS A 98 -32.31 22.47 -29.88
N TYR A 99 -33.49 22.24 -29.31
CA TYR A 99 -33.64 21.69 -27.96
C TYR A 99 -32.90 20.34 -27.78
N ILE A 100 -32.89 19.48 -28.81
CA ILE A 100 -32.25 18.17 -28.77
C ILE A 100 -30.72 18.25 -28.90
N CYS A 101 -30.22 19.04 -29.86
CA CYS A 101 -28.79 19.08 -30.21
C CYS A 101 -27.97 20.07 -29.39
N ASP A 102 -28.61 21.00 -28.68
CA ASP A 102 -27.96 22.08 -27.93
C ASP A 102 -27.03 22.95 -28.80
N LYS A 103 -27.46 23.21 -30.04
CA LYS A 103 -26.78 24.04 -31.05
C LYS A 103 -27.80 24.94 -31.73
N LEU A 104 -27.34 26.01 -32.40
CA LEU A 104 -28.22 26.87 -33.21
C LEU A 104 -29.11 26.04 -34.15
N ALA A 105 -30.38 26.41 -34.25
CA ALA A 105 -31.36 25.71 -35.09
C ALA A 105 -30.90 25.65 -36.57
N SER A 106 -30.25 26.72 -37.05
CA SER A 106 -29.64 26.80 -38.38
C SER A 106 -28.50 25.80 -38.61
N MET A 107 -27.88 25.28 -37.55
CA MET A 107 -26.81 24.28 -37.60
C MET A 107 -27.31 22.86 -37.33
N CYS A 108 -28.61 22.68 -37.12
CA CYS A 108 -29.20 21.38 -36.85
C CYS A 108 -29.50 20.65 -38.16
N GLU A 109 -28.68 19.67 -38.52
CA GLU A 109 -28.87 18.84 -39.72
C GLU A 109 -30.22 18.10 -39.72
N LEU A 110 -30.73 17.77 -38.54
CA LEU A 110 -32.00 17.05 -38.35
C LEU A 110 -33.21 17.98 -38.16
N TRP A 111 -33.08 19.29 -38.42
CA TRP A 111 -34.09 20.28 -38.03
C TRP A 111 -35.48 19.96 -38.59
N THR A 112 -35.58 19.71 -39.90
CA THR A 112 -36.84 19.50 -40.62
C THR A 112 -36.95 18.13 -41.29
N ILE A 113 -36.04 17.19 -40.99
CA ILE A 113 -36.02 15.87 -41.66
C ILE A 113 -37.24 15.04 -41.24
N PRO A 114 -38.15 14.66 -42.16
CA PRO A 114 -39.27 13.78 -41.85
C PRO A 114 -38.84 12.46 -41.21
N GLY A 115 -39.55 12.03 -40.18
CA GLY A 115 -39.25 10.84 -39.37
C GLY A 115 -38.34 11.09 -38.16
N ILE A 116 -37.58 12.18 -38.14
CA ILE A 116 -36.61 12.53 -37.07
C ILE A 116 -36.46 14.04 -36.87
N CYS A 117 -37.48 14.84 -37.18
CA CYS A 117 -37.39 16.30 -37.17
C CYS A 117 -37.23 16.84 -35.73
N HIS A 118 -36.25 17.70 -35.51
CA HIS A 118 -36.02 18.32 -34.19
C HIS A 118 -36.81 19.61 -33.97
N CYS A 119 -37.35 20.23 -35.02
CA CYS A 119 -38.08 21.49 -34.93
C CYS A 119 -39.34 21.44 -34.04
N ASN A 120 -39.91 20.26 -33.81
CA ASN A 120 -41.07 20.06 -32.93
C ASN A 120 -40.70 19.86 -31.45
N ALA A 121 -39.40 19.77 -31.14
CA ALA A 121 -38.93 19.38 -29.82
C ALA A 121 -39.10 20.48 -28.76
N HIS A 122 -39.59 20.09 -27.58
CA HIS A 122 -39.84 21.03 -26.48
C HIS A 122 -39.82 20.37 -25.10
N LYS A 123 -39.53 21.16 -24.05
CA LYS A 123 -39.27 20.67 -22.68
C LYS A 123 -40.44 20.00 -21.97
N HIS A 124 -41.69 20.31 -22.36
CA HIS A 124 -42.90 19.80 -21.71
C HIS A 124 -43.28 18.39 -22.19
N SER A 125 -42.62 17.89 -23.22
CA SER A 125 -42.84 16.55 -23.74
C SER A 125 -41.89 15.54 -23.08
N VAL A 126 -42.44 14.42 -22.63
CA VAL A 126 -41.66 13.33 -22.05
C VAL A 126 -40.78 12.69 -23.12
N TYR A 127 -41.34 12.50 -24.33
CA TYR A 127 -40.60 11.97 -25.47
C TYR A 127 -39.40 12.84 -25.85
N TRP A 128 -39.60 14.15 -26.06
CA TRP A 128 -38.53 15.05 -26.50
C TRP A 128 -37.47 15.25 -25.42
N LYS A 129 -37.87 15.30 -24.14
CA LYS A 129 -36.92 15.32 -23.03
C LYS A 129 -36.06 14.07 -23.00
N ALA A 130 -36.67 12.88 -23.10
CA ALA A 130 -35.92 11.63 -23.15
C ALA A 130 -34.99 11.54 -24.37
N LEU A 131 -35.40 12.07 -25.53
CA LEU A 131 -34.55 12.13 -26.72
C LEU A 131 -33.36 13.09 -26.53
N ARG A 132 -33.60 14.27 -25.91
CA ARG A 132 -32.54 15.22 -25.55
C ARG A 132 -31.55 14.60 -24.58
N ASP A 133 -32.03 13.96 -23.51
CA ASP A 133 -31.18 13.34 -22.49
C ASP A 133 -30.29 12.26 -23.11
N LYS A 134 -30.84 11.45 -24.04
CA LYS A 134 -30.08 10.49 -24.84
C LYS A 134 -29.03 11.17 -25.72
N SER A 135 -29.41 12.22 -26.45
CA SER A 135 -28.50 12.97 -27.31
C SER A 135 -27.38 13.63 -26.51
N LEU A 136 -27.69 14.15 -25.32
CA LEU A 136 -26.71 14.75 -24.41
C LEU A 136 -25.72 13.71 -23.89
N MET A 137 -26.12 12.49 -23.58
CA MET A 137 -25.17 11.45 -23.14
C MET A 137 -24.40 10.80 -24.30
N GLY A 138 -24.95 10.86 -25.51
CA GLY A 138 -24.37 10.32 -26.74
C GLY A 138 -23.90 8.87 -26.58
N PHE A 139 -22.64 8.58 -26.91
CA PHE A 139 -22.13 7.20 -26.93
C PHE A 139 -22.15 6.52 -25.54
N LEU A 140 -22.13 7.30 -24.44
CA LEU A 140 -22.27 6.74 -23.10
C LEU A 140 -23.66 6.13 -22.86
N HIS A 141 -24.71 6.73 -23.41
CA HIS A 141 -26.05 6.14 -23.35
C HIS A 141 -26.14 4.85 -24.18
N GLU A 142 -25.51 4.78 -25.36
CA GLU A 142 -25.42 3.54 -26.15
C GLU A 142 -24.71 2.42 -25.38
N LEU A 143 -23.73 2.78 -24.55
CA LEU A 143 -23.09 1.87 -23.61
C LEU A 143 -23.94 1.59 -22.35
N ASN A 144 -25.17 2.05 -22.24
CA ASN A 144 -26.06 1.87 -21.08
C ASN A 144 -25.54 2.50 -19.77
N PHE A 145 -24.69 3.53 -19.84
CA PHE A 145 -24.52 4.40 -18.69
C PHE A 145 -25.83 5.15 -18.40
N THR A 146 -26.06 5.49 -17.13
CA THR A 146 -27.24 6.21 -16.67
C THR A 146 -26.83 7.43 -15.85
N PHE A 147 -25.93 8.24 -16.40
CA PHE A 147 -25.56 9.53 -15.82
C PHE A 147 -26.73 10.51 -15.91
N ASP A 148 -26.82 11.43 -14.95
CA ASP A 148 -27.75 12.55 -15.08
C ASP A 148 -27.26 13.46 -16.22
N PRO A 149 -28.11 13.89 -17.16
CA PRO A 149 -27.73 14.86 -18.19
C PRO A 149 -27.09 16.14 -17.63
N LEU A 150 -27.42 16.53 -16.40
CA LEU A 150 -26.80 17.68 -15.72
C LEU A 150 -25.36 17.40 -15.27
N ASP A 151 -24.97 16.13 -15.08
CA ASP A 151 -23.63 15.72 -14.67
C ASP A 151 -22.65 15.62 -15.87
N MET A 152 -23.12 15.87 -17.10
CA MET A 152 -22.33 15.77 -18.34
C MET A 152 -21.28 16.90 -18.47
N ASP A 153 -20.16 16.72 -17.78
CA ASP A 153 -19.00 17.60 -17.79
C ASP A 153 -17.94 17.22 -18.85
N SER A 154 -16.85 17.99 -18.90
CA SER A 154 -15.75 17.77 -19.84
C SER A 154 -15.10 16.38 -19.70
N ASP A 155 -15.08 15.81 -18.50
CA ASP A 155 -14.49 14.50 -18.25
C ASP A 155 -15.36 13.38 -18.85
N LEU A 156 -16.69 13.46 -18.68
CA LEU A 156 -17.63 12.53 -19.32
C LEU A 156 -17.60 12.65 -20.85
N ARG A 157 -17.46 13.87 -21.39
CA ARG A 157 -17.28 14.10 -22.84
C ARG A 157 -15.98 13.52 -23.38
N CYS A 158 -14.89 13.64 -22.62
CA CYS A 158 -13.61 13.02 -22.98
C CYS A 158 -13.73 11.49 -23.02
N ALA A 159 -14.36 10.91 -21.99
CA ALA A 159 -14.58 9.47 -21.92
C ALA A 159 -15.45 8.97 -23.07
N GLU A 160 -16.55 9.68 -23.37
CA GLU A 160 -17.46 9.40 -24.49
C GLU A 160 -16.68 9.32 -25.82
N THR A 161 -15.95 10.39 -26.15
CA THR A 161 -15.20 10.51 -27.40
C THR A 161 -14.16 9.39 -27.54
N SER A 162 -13.45 9.09 -26.45
CA SER A 162 -12.41 8.06 -26.43
C SER A 162 -13.00 6.65 -26.58
N LEU A 163 -14.11 6.37 -25.91
CA LEU A 163 -14.83 5.10 -26.01
C LEU A 163 -15.40 4.87 -27.40
N GLN A 164 -15.94 5.91 -28.04
CA GLN A 164 -16.48 5.80 -29.41
C GLN A 164 -15.39 5.44 -30.42
N LYS A 165 -14.24 6.13 -30.35
CA LYS A 165 -13.07 5.82 -31.20
C LYS A 165 -12.52 4.42 -30.92
N PHE A 166 -12.48 4.03 -29.65
CA PHE A 166 -12.02 2.71 -29.24
C PHE A 166 -12.96 1.61 -29.75
N ALA A 167 -14.29 1.78 -29.63
CA ALA A 167 -15.27 0.83 -30.11
C ALA A 167 -15.13 0.55 -31.62
N GLY A 168 -15.02 1.61 -32.44
CA GLY A 168 -14.84 1.46 -33.88
C GLY A 168 -13.55 0.73 -34.25
N SER A 169 -12.42 1.11 -33.65
CA SER A 169 -11.12 0.46 -33.92
C SER A 169 -11.02 -0.96 -33.35
N LEU A 170 -11.64 -1.24 -32.20
CA LEU A 170 -11.71 -2.58 -31.61
C LEU A 170 -12.55 -3.52 -32.45
N ALA A 171 -13.72 -3.06 -32.93
CA ALA A 171 -14.60 -3.85 -33.79
C ALA A 171 -13.89 -4.29 -35.07
N MET A 172 -13.10 -3.40 -35.70
CA MET A 172 -12.30 -3.75 -36.87
C MET A 172 -11.27 -4.84 -36.57
N LYS A 173 -10.50 -4.71 -35.48
CA LYS A 173 -9.50 -5.70 -35.08
C LYS A 173 -10.13 -7.04 -34.71
N TYR A 174 -11.28 -7.00 -34.03
CA TYR A 174 -12.01 -8.20 -33.65
C TYR A 174 -12.64 -8.90 -34.86
N ALA A 175 -13.16 -8.15 -35.85
CA ALA A 175 -13.62 -8.71 -37.11
C ALA A 175 -12.48 -9.41 -37.87
N THR A 176 -11.29 -8.81 -37.95
CA THR A 176 -10.10 -9.46 -38.53
C THR A 176 -9.75 -10.75 -37.79
N PHE A 177 -9.80 -10.74 -36.45
CA PHE A 177 -9.61 -11.94 -35.64
C PHE A 177 -10.63 -13.03 -36.00
N LEU A 178 -11.92 -12.70 -36.14
CA LEU A 178 -12.97 -13.66 -36.47
C LEU A 178 -12.86 -14.29 -37.87
N LEU A 179 -12.13 -13.66 -38.80
CA LEU A 179 -11.85 -14.24 -40.12
C LEU A 179 -10.87 -15.42 -40.04
N GLY A 180 -10.01 -15.45 -39.02
CA GLY A 180 -8.90 -16.41 -38.90
C GLY A 180 -7.86 -16.28 -40.02
N PHE A 181 -6.78 -17.05 -39.93
CA PHE A 181 -5.82 -17.20 -41.02
C PHE A 181 -5.64 -18.67 -41.36
N GLU A 182 -5.48 -18.97 -42.65
CA GLU A 182 -5.23 -20.32 -43.13
C GLU A 182 -3.75 -20.66 -42.92
N THR A 183 -3.44 -21.75 -42.23
CA THR A 183 -2.08 -22.29 -42.23
C THR A 183 -1.74 -22.80 -43.64
N PRO A 184 -0.58 -22.44 -44.22
CA PRO A 184 -0.18 -22.99 -45.51
C PRO A 184 -0.13 -24.52 -45.43
N ASN A 185 -0.69 -25.19 -46.43
CA ASN A 185 -0.71 -26.65 -46.53
C ASN A 185 0.65 -27.22 -46.12
N HIS A 186 0.70 -28.04 -45.07
CA HIS A 186 1.80 -28.98 -44.96
C HIS A 186 1.65 -29.94 -46.14
N SER A 187 2.36 -29.66 -47.23
CA SER A 187 2.53 -30.59 -48.36
C SER A 187 3.39 -31.78 -47.95
N ALA A 188 3.15 -32.35 -46.78
CA ALA A 188 3.66 -33.65 -46.43
C ALA A 188 2.82 -34.65 -47.21
N SER A 189 3.45 -35.31 -48.19
CA SER A 189 2.83 -36.36 -49.01
C SER A 189 2.03 -37.32 -48.12
N CYS A 190 0.70 -37.23 -48.18
CA CYS A 190 -0.15 -38.11 -47.39
C CYS A 190 0.08 -39.55 -47.88
N ARG A 191 0.69 -40.38 -47.05
CA ARG A 191 1.03 -41.78 -47.39
C ARG A 191 -0.19 -42.73 -47.29
N CYS A 192 -1.43 -42.21 -47.39
CA CYS A 192 -2.59 -43.08 -47.45
C CYS A 192 -2.61 -43.83 -48.79
N THR A 193 -3.13 -45.05 -48.78
CA THR A 193 -3.45 -45.80 -50.01
C THR A 193 -4.61 -45.21 -50.80
N CYS A 194 -5.39 -44.29 -50.19
CA CYS A 194 -6.52 -43.61 -50.82
C CYS A 194 -6.14 -42.66 -51.97
N HIS A 195 -4.84 -42.35 -52.13
CA HIS A 195 -4.31 -41.56 -53.25
C HIS A 195 -3.63 -42.41 -54.33
N HIS A 196 -3.57 -43.74 -54.18
CA HIS A 196 -2.73 -44.60 -55.03
C HIS A 196 -3.36 -44.98 -56.38
N ASN A 197 -4.58 -44.50 -56.70
CA ASN A 197 -5.25 -44.89 -57.94
C ASN A 197 -6.16 -43.80 -58.53
N ILE A 198 -5.60 -42.64 -58.87
CA ILE A 198 -6.29 -41.65 -59.70
C ILE A 198 -5.49 -41.48 -60.99
N ASN A 199 -5.69 -42.42 -61.92
CA ASN A 199 -5.34 -42.23 -63.33
C ASN A 199 -6.65 -42.06 -64.13
N SER A 200 -6.73 -40.95 -64.85
CA SER A 200 -7.65 -40.62 -65.96
C SER A 200 -9.15 -40.49 -65.69
N ASN A 201 -9.64 -39.27 -65.97
CA ASN A 201 -10.97 -38.90 -66.45
C ASN A 201 -12.15 -39.72 -65.94
N THR A 202 -12.69 -39.37 -64.76
CA THR A 202 -14.14 -39.34 -64.48
C THR A 202 -14.36 -38.68 -63.12
N GLN A 203 -15.30 -37.74 -63.07
CA GLN A 203 -15.84 -37.18 -61.82
C GLN A 203 -16.42 -38.33 -60.99
N SER A 204 -15.72 -38.75 -59.95
CA SER A 204 -16.33 -39.53 -58.87
C SER A 204 -15.80 -39.04 -57.53
N GLN A 205 -16.75 -38.70 -56.66
CA GLN A 205 -16.56 -38.22 -55.30
C GLN A 205 -15.79 -39.28 -54.50
N THR A 206 -14.51 -39.04 -54.22
CA THR A 206 -13.73 -39.89 -53.33
C THR A 206 -14.03 -39.50 -51.88
N ILE A 207 -14.76 -40.38 -51.20
CA ILE A 207 -14.95 -40.39 -49.76
C ILE A 207 -13.55 -40.59 -49.12
N GLY A 208 -12.96 -39.50 -48.63
CA GLY A 208 -11.62 -39.50 -48.02
C GLY A 208 -11.55 -40.35 -46.75
N CYS A 209 -10.41 -41.00 -46.50
CA CYS A 209 -10.21 -41.77 -45.27
C CYS A 209 -10.09 -40.83 -44.04
N LYS A 210 -10.50 -41.28 -42.85
CA LYS A 210 -10.43 -40.47 -41.61
C LYS A 210 -9.01 -39.95 -41.28
N GLY A 211 -7.96 -40.63 -41.73
CA GLY A 211 -6.57 -40.21 -41.56
C GLY A 211 -6.12 -39.05 -42.48
N CYS A 212 -6.72 -38.95 -43.67
CA CYS A 212 -6.47 -37.89 -44.64
C CYS A 212 -7.16 -36.59 -44.29
N TYR A 213 -8.30 -36.67 -43.59
CA TYR A 213 -9.00 -35.49 -43.10
C TYR A 213 -8.06 -34.55 -42.33
N LYS A 214 -7.23 -35.06 -41.41
CA LYS A 214 -6.28 -34.21 -40.67
C LYS A 214 -5.14 -33.60 -41.51
N HIS A 215 -4.82 -34.17 -42.67
CA HIS A 215 -3.71 -33.70 -43.53
C HIS A 215 -4.18 -32.80 -44.68
N HIS A 216 -5.47 -32.86 -45.03
CA HIS A 216 -6.06 -32.09 -46.13
C HIS A 216 -7.12 -31.09 -45.68
N PHE A 217 -7.56 -31.15 -44.43
CA PHE A 217 -8.50 -30.19 -43.87
C PHE A 217 -7.75 -28.93 -43.46
N LYS A 218 -8.10 -27.81 -44.08
CA LYS A 218 -7.60 -26.48 -43.73
C LYS A 218 -8.05 -26.16 -42.30
N MET A 219 -7.11 -26.09 -41.36
CA MET A 219 -7.41 -25.53 -40.04
C MET A 219 -7.25 -24.01 -40.10
N LEU A 220 -8.33 -23.32 -39.74
CA LEU A 220 -8.30 -21.90 -39.45
C LEU A 220 -7.73 -21.70 -38.05
N GLU A 221 -6.67 -20.92 -37.95
CA GLU A 221 -6.10 -20.47 -36.68
C GLU A 221 -6.57 -19.06 -36.35
N TYR A 222 -6.72 -18.79 -35.05
CA TYR A 222 -7.27 -17.55 -34.52
C TYR A 222 -6.26 -16.93 -33.55
N ASP A 223 -5.68 -15.77 -33.89
CA ASP A 223 -4.74 -15.06 -33.03
C ASP A 223 -5.37 -13.83 -32.38
N TYR A 224 -5.68 -13.94 -31.08
CA TYR A 224 -6.28 -12.86 -30.30
C TYR A 224 -5.26 -11.80 -29.85
N THR A 225 -3.98 -11.97 -30.16
CA THR A 225 -2.89 -11.09 -29.68
C THR A 225 -3.11 -9.65 -30.10
N VAL A 226 -3.43 -9.39 -31.37
CA VAL A 226 -3.65 -8.04 -31.91
C VAL A 226 -4.81 -7.33 -31.20
N VAL A 227 -5.89 -8.05 -30.91
CA VAL A 227 -7.05 -7.53 -30.16
C VAL A 227 -6.64 -7.23 -28.71
N SER A 228 -5.98 -8.17 -28.05
CA SER A 228 -5.53 -8.01 -26.66
C SER A 228 -4.54 -6.86 -26.49
N GLN A 229 -3.63 -6.66 -27.45
CA GLN A 229 -2.67 -5.56 -27.45
C GLN A 229 -3.38 -4.22 -27.62
N HIS A 230 -4.38 -4.13 -28.49
CA HIS A 230 -5.19 -2.93 -28.63
C HIS A 230 -5.92 -2.56 -27.34
N ILE A 231 -6.51 -3.54 -26.66
CA ILE A 231 -7.17 -3.34 -25.36
C ILE A 231 -6.15 -2.86 -24.31
N LYS A 232 -4.94 -3.42 -24.28
CA LYS A 232 -3.85 -2.99 -23.38
C LYS A 232 -3.39 -1.56 -23.68
N MET A 233 -3.31 -1.17 -24.95
CA MET A 233 -2.98 0.20 -25.33
C MET A 233 -4.05 1.18 -24.84
N PHE A 234 -5.34 0.86 -25.03
CA PHE A 234 -6.43 1.69 -24.53
C PHE A 234 -6.39 1.87 -23.01
N LEU A 235 -6.10 0.81 -22.25
CA LEU A 235 -5.88 0.89 -20.80
C LEU A 235 -4.77 1.90 -20.44
N ASN A 236 -3.69 1.93 -21.20
CA ASN A 236 -2.57 2.83 -20.94
C ASN A 236 -2.90 4.28 -21.29
N GLU A 237 -3.66 4.53 -22.37
CA GLU A 237 -4.16 5.86 -22.70
C GLU A 237 -5.18 6.35 -21.66
N ALA A 238 -6.13 5.50 -21.25
CA ALA A 238 -7.09 5.83 -20.21
C ALA A 238 -6.43 6.27 -18.89
N LYS A 239 -5.27 5.70 -18.54
CA LYS A 239 -4.51 6.07 -17.32
C LYS A 239 -3.94 7.48 -17.35
N LYS A 240 -3.82 8.11 -18.53
CA LYS A 240 -3.30 9.48 -18.70
C LYS A 240 -4.40 10.52 -18.55
N GLU A 241 -5.66 10.12 -18.64
CA GLU A 241 -6.82 11.00 -18.55
C GLU A 241 -7.16 11.35 -17.09
N ASN A 242 -8.01 12.37 -16.92
CA ASN A 242 -8.56 12.73 -15.63
C ASN A 242 -9.25 11.53 -14.98
N PRO A 243 -9.19 11.37 -13.64
CA PRO A 243 -9.66 10.16 -13.00
C PRO A 243 -11.13 9.81 -13.23
N LYS A 244 -12.02 10.82 -13.30
CA LYS A 244 -13.44 10.61 -13.61
C LYS A 244 -13.60 10.02 -15.01
N ALA A 245 -12.94 10.62 -16.01
CA ALA A 245 -12.91 10.11 -17.38
C ALA A 245 -12.31 8.69 -17.44
N CYS A 246 -11.18 8.48 -16.76
CA CYS A 246 -10.48 7.19 -16.69
C CYS A 246 -11.41 6.06 -16.22
N VAL A 247 -12.11 6.22 -15.09
CA VAL A 247 -13.00 5.16 -14.57
C VAL A 247 -14.11 4.82 -15.58
N VAL A 248 -14.72 5.83 -16.20
CA VAL A 248 -15.77 5.64 -17.20
C VAL A 248 -15.23 4.94 -18.45
N MET A 249 -14.06 5.35 -18.93
CA MET A 249 -13.37 4.71 -20.06
C MET A 249 -13.07 3.24 -19.77
N LEU A 250 -12.59 2.90 -18.57
CA LEU A 250 -12.27 1.52 -18.22
C LEU A 250 -13.52 0.64 -18.15
N LEU A 251 -14.58 1.11 -17.49
CA LEU A 251 -15.84 0.38 -17.39
C LEU A 251 -16.55 0.24 -18.75
N GLY A 252 -16.55 1.30 -19.56
CA GLY A 252 -17.07 1.27 -20.93
C GLY A 252 -16.30 0.30 -21.83
N ALA A 253 -14.96 0.29 -21.72
CA ALA A 253 -14.13 -0.64 -22.47
C ALA A 253 -14.39 -2.10 -22.07
N ILE A 254 -14.56 -2.39 -20.77
CA ILE A 254 -14.97 -3.73 -20.32
C ILE A 254 -16.24 -4.17 -21.05
N LYS A 255 -17.28 -3.33 -21.09
CA LYS A 255 -18.52 -3.66 -21.81
C LYS A 255 -18.29 -4.01 -23.29
N LEU A 256 -17.34 -3.36 -23.94
CA LEU A 256 -17.05 -3.57 -25.36
C LEU A 256 -16.38 -4.92 -25.63
N PHE A 257 -15.45 -5.37 -24.78
CA PHE A 257 -14.70 -6.62 -25.04
C PHE A 257 -15.17 -7.84 -24.25
N VAL A 258 -15.99 -7.67 -23.21
CA VAL A 258 -16.38 -8.78 -22.29
C VAL A 258 -17.11 -9.94 -22.99
N ASN A 259 -17.70 -9.70 -24.16
CA ASN A 259 -18.41 -10.70 -24.96
C ASN A 259 -17.58 -11.27 -26.13
N HIS A 260 -16.28 -10.97 -26.20
CA HIS A 260 -15.43 -11.55 -27.23
C HIS A 260 -15.35 -13.08 -27.06
N THR A 261 -15.43 -13.82 -28.17
CA THR A 261 -15.43 -15.29 -28.22
C THR A 261 -14.74 -15.78 -29.49
N THR A 262 -14.27 -17.03 -29.50
CA THR A 262 -13.64 -17.64 -30.68
C THR A 262 -14.59 -18.64 -31.38
N PRO A 263 -14.69 -18.65 -32.72
CA PRO A 263 -15.39 -19.70 -33.45
C PRO A 263 -14.66 -21.05 -33.41
N GLY A 264 -15.41 -22.16 -33.24
CA GLY A 264 -15.05 -23.48 -33.77
C GLY A 264 -13.92 -24.31 -33.13
N ASN A 265 -13.17 -23.81 -32.13
CA ASN A 265 -12.13 -24.61 -31.45
C ASN A 265 -12.07 -24.35 -29.92
N ILE A 266 -12.23 -25.41 -29.12
CA ILE A 266 -12.22 -25.36 -27.64
C ILE A 266 -10.90 -24.79 -27.10
N HIS A 267 -9.76 -25.12 -27.71
CA HIS A 267 -8.46 -24.60 -27.25
C HIS A 267 -8.34 -23.09 -27.45
N ALA A 268 -8.74 -22.58 -28.61
CA ALA A 268 -8.69 -21.16 -28.91
C ALA A 268 -9.73 -20.36 -28.08
N ALA A 269 -10.86 -20.99 -27.74
CA ALA A 269 -11.83 -20.41 -26.81
C ALA A 269 -11.26 -20.28 -25.39
N ASN A 270 -10.51 -21.28 -24.91
CA ASN A 270 -9.86 -21.23 -23.60
C ASN A 270 -8.79 -20.13 -23.53
N THR A 271 -7.92 -20.02 -24.53
CA THR A 271 -6.87 -18.98 -24.57
C THR A 271 -7.46 -17.57 -24.56
N VAL A 272 -8.56 -17.34 -25.29
CA VAL A 272 -9.27 -16.06 -25.28
C VAL A 272 -9.92 -15.81 -23.92
N SER A 273 -10.55 -16.81 -23.31
CA SER A 273 -11.16 -16.70 -21.98
C SER A 273 -10.13 -16.36 -20.89
N GLU A 274 -8.95 -16.99 -20.91
CA GLU A 274 -7.84 -16.69 -20.01
C GLU A 274 -7.33 -15.26 -20.20
N THR A 275 -7.09 -14.86 -21.45
CA THR A 275 -6.63 -13.51 -21.79
C THR A 275 -7.65 -12.45 -21.37
N MET A 276 -8.93 -12.68 -21.60
CA MET A 276 -10.02 -11.80 -21.17
C MET A 276 -10.10 -11.71 -19.65
N SER A 277 -9.97 -12.83 -18.94
CA SER A 277 -9.96 -12.85 -17.48
C SER A 277 -8.83 -11.99 -16.92
N MET A 278 -7.62 -12.10 -17.49
CA MET A 278 -6.48 -11.23 -17.12
C MET A 278 -6.75 -9.75 -17.41
N LEU A 279 -7.31 -9.42 -18.59
CA LEU A 279 -7.64 -8.05 -18.95
C LEU A 279 -8.70 -7.45 -18.04
N LEU A 280 -9.77 -8.19 -17.75
CA LEU A 280 -10.83 -7.79 -16.82
C LEU A 280 -10.25 -7.46 -15.44
N TRP A 281 -9.41 -8.34 -14.88
CA TRP A 281 -8.74 -8.09 -13.62
C TRP A 281 -7.85 -6.85 -13.67
N ARG A 282 -7.11 -6.62 -14.76
CA ARG A 282 -6.22 -5.47 -14.90
C ARG A 282 -6.99 -4.14 -14.95
N PHE A 283 -8.11 -4.10 -15.68
CA PHE A 283 -8.99 -2.93 -15.73
C PHE A 283 -9.65 -2.68 -14.37
N MET A 284 -10.24 -3.72 -13.77
CA MET A 284 -10.91 -3.62 -12.47
C MET A 284 -9.95 -3.22 -11.36
N THR A 285 -8.70 -3.70 -11.38
CA THR A 285 -7.66 -3.28 -10.43
C THR A 285 -7.49 -1.77 -10.46
N LYS A 286 -7.38 -1.17 -11.65
CA LYS A 286 -7.25 0.29 -11.78
C LYS A 286 -8.52 1.02 -11.34
N VAL A 287 -9.70 0.51 -11.67
CA VAL A 287 -10.99 1.08 -11.22
C VAL A 287 -11.04 1.09 -9.69
N TRP A 288 -10.75 -0.02 -9.02
CA TRP A 288 -10.72 -0.10 -7.56
C TRP A 288 -9.72 0.85 -6.92
N THR A 289 -8.51 0.95 -7.47
CA THR A 289 -7.51 1.92 -6.98
C THR A 289 -8.02 3.35 -7.08
N LEU A 290 -8.68 3.73 -8.17
CA LEU A 290 -9.25 5.07 -8.35
C LEU A 290 -10.41 5.34 -7.38
N LEU A 291 -11.34 4.39 -7.24
CA LEU A 291 -12.48 4.52 -6.32
C LEU A 291 -12.08 4.66 -4.85
N VAL A 292 -10.96 4.05 -4.45
CA VAL A 292 -10.41 4.21 -3.10
C VAL A 292 -9.62 5.52 -2.98
N GLY A 293 -8.75 5.78 -3.96
CA GLY A 293 -7.76 6.86 -3.94
C GLY A 293 -8.38 8.26 -4.01
N LEU A 294 -9.55 8.40 -4.64
CA LEU A 294 -10.14 9.68 -4.97
C LEU A 294 -11.54 9.82 -4.37
N ASP A 295 -11.94 11.06 -4.13
CA ASP A 295 -13.20 11.39 -3.50
C ASP A 295 -14.22 11.73 -4.59
N PHE A 296 -14.91 10.70 -5.10
CA PHE A 296 -16.02 10.84 -6.04
C PHE A 296 -17.33 11.13 -5.29
N SER A 297 -18.28 11.82 -5.94
CA SER A 297 -19.61 12.02 -5.37
C SER A 297 -20.35 10.69 -5.22
N GLY A 298 -21.18 10.59 -4.17
CA GLY A 298 -21.98 9.38 -3.92
C GLY A 298 -22.98 9.07 -5.04
N SER A 299 -23.50 10.08 -5.73
CA SER A 299 -24.36 9.91 -6.92
C SER A 299 -23.60 9.24 -8.06
N PHE A 300 -22.39 9.70 -8.35
CA PHE A 300 -21.53 9.16 -9.40
C PHE A 300 -21.17 7.70 -9.14
N ILE A 301 -20.75 7.36 -7.91
CA ILE A 301 -20.42 5.96 -7.54
C ILE A 301 -21.65 5.05 -7.72
N LYS A 302 -22.85 5.50 -7.34
CA LYS A 302 -24.09 4.73 -7.53
C LYS A 302 -24.41 4.49 -9.01
N GLN A 303 -24.18 5.49 -9.87
CA GLN A 303 -24.37 5.34 -11.32
C GLN A 303 -23.37 4.33 -11.91
N LEU A 304 -22.09 4.37 -11.47
CA LEU A 304 -21.09 3.38 -11.88
C LEU A 304 -21.41 1.96 -11.39
N GLU A 305 -21.88 1.82 -10.15
CA GLU A 305 -22.32 0.54 -9.59
C GLU A 305 -23.51 -0.04 -10.38
N SER A 306 -24.51 0.79 -10.69
CA SER A 306 -25.66 0.43 -11.53
C SER A 306 -25.23 -0.04 -12.93
N PHE A 307 -24.25 0.63 -13.53
CA PHE A 307 -23.67 0.19 -14.80
C PHE A 307 -22.96 -1.16 -14.65
N TYR A 308 -22.11 -1.32 -13.64
CA TYR A 308 -21.32 -2.53 -13.43
C TYR A 308 -22.20 -3.77 -13.21
N GLN A 309 -23.27 -3.64 -12.42
CA GLN A 309 -24.22 -4.73 -12.18
C GLN A 309 -24.96 -5.20 -13.45
N LYS A 310 -25.03 -4.37 -14.49
CA LYS A 310 -25.65 -4.68 -15.78
C LYS A 310 -24.66 -5.27 -16.79
N LEU A 311 -23.37 -5.39 -16.46
CA LEU A 311 -22.39 -5.96 -17.36
C LEU A 311 -22.64 -7.46 -17.59
N PRO A 312 -22.54 -7.94 -18.83
CA PRO A 312 -22.71 -9.36 -19.15
C PRO A 312 -21.42 -10.14 -18.82
N LEU A 313 -21.07 -10.21 -17.53
CA LEU A 313 -19.88 -10.94 -17.08
C LEU A 313 -20.03 -12.45 -17.37
N PRO A 314 -18.98 -13.12 -17.90
CA PRO A 314 -18.99 -14.56 -18.14
C PRO A 314 -19.29 -15.35 -16.87
N SER A 315 -19.96 -16.50 -16.99
CA SER A 315 -20.31 -17.35 -15.83
C SER A 315 -19.11 -17.89 -15.05
N ASN A 316 -17.94 -18.00 -15.70
CA ASN A 316 -16.67 -18.40 -15.10
C ASN A 316 -15.84 -17.22 -14.56
N CYS A 317 -16.37 -15.98 -14.58
CA CYS A 317 -15.65 -14.81 -14.10
C CYS A 317 -15.54 -14.81 -12.57
N THR A 318 -14.34 -14.61 -12.04
CA THR A 318 -14.07 -14.53 -10.60
C THR A 318 -14.26 -13.14 -10.01
N LEU A 319 -14.64 -12.16 -10.83
CA LEU A 319 -14.93 -10.81 -10.37
C LEU A 319 -16.21 -10.78 -9.53
N PRO A 320 -16.28 -9.89 -8.53
CA PRO A 320 -17.48 -9.71 -7.74
C PRO A 320 -18.65 -9.20 -8.59
N LYS A 321 -19.88 -9.42 -8.14
CA LYS A 321 -21.11 -8.93 -8.82
C LYS A 321 -21.36 -7.43 -8.64
N SER A 322 -20.61 -6.79 -7.75
CA SER A 322 -20.62 -5.36 -7.43
C SER A 322 -19.21 -4.80 -7.52
N LEU A 323 -19.03 -3.48 -7.62
CA LEU A 323 -17.69 -2.88 -7.56
C LEU A 323 -16.98 -3.23 -6.24
N SER A 324 -17.72 -3.52 -5.17
CA SER A 324 -17.17 -4.09 -3.92
C SER A 324 -16.12 -3.20 -3.24
N VAL A 325 -16.29 -1.88 -3.37
CA VAL A 325 -15.51 -0.86 -2.68
C VAL A 325 -16.43 -0.15 -1.71
N LEU A 326 -16.14 -0.25 -0.41
CA LEU A 326 -16.88 0.52 0.59
C LEU A 326 -16.48 1.99 0.49
N PRO A 327 -17.42 2.95 0.49
CA PRO A 327 -17.05 4.36 0.56
C PRO A 327 -16.45 4.67 1.94
N TRP A 328 -15.65 5.74 2.05
CA TRP A 328 -14.95 6.09 3.30
C TRP A 328 -15.90 6.47 4.46
N ASP A 329 -17.12 6.88 4.13
CA ASP A 329 -18.21 7.21 5.07
C ASP A 329 -19.09 6.00 5.40
N ASP A 330 -18.81 4.80 4.88
CA ASP A 330 -19.53 3.58 5.25
C ASP A 330 -19.55 3.40 6.79
N PRO A 331 -20.71 3.13 7.41
CA PRO A 331 -20.81 3.09 8.87
C PRO A 331 -19.90 2.06 9.54
N LEU A 332 -19.66 0.90 8.91
CA LEU A 332 -18.80 -0.14 9.47
C LEU A 332 -17.32 0.25 9.33
N LEU A 333 -16.92 0.67 8.13
CA LEU A 333 -15.55 1.13 7.88
C LEU A 333 -15.20 2.36 8.73
N SER A 334 -16.08 3.36 8.77
CA SER A 334 -15.89 4.59 9.55
C SER A 334 -15.77 4.29 11.05
N ALA A 335 -16.58 3.37 11.58
CA ALA A 335 -16.48 2.94 12.97
C ALA A 335 -15.12 2.26 13.28
N VAL A 336 -14.59 1.46 12.35
CA VAL A 336 -13.24 0.86 12.47
C VAL A 336 -12.17 1.94 12.46
N MET A 337 -12.21 2.86 11.48
CA MET A 337 -11.23 3.95 11.35
C MET A 337 -11.21 4.84 12.61
N LYS A 338 -12.38 5.14 13.17
CA LYS A 338 -12.53 5.90 14.43
C LYS A 338 -12.18 5.11 15.69
N GLY A 339 -11.93 3.80 15.58
CA GLY A 339 -11.61 2.93 16.73
C GLY A 339 -12.82 2.56 17.59
N GLN A 340 -14.04 2.86 17.14
CA GLN A 340 -15.30 2.48 17.82
C GLN A 340 -15.64 1.00 17.60
N ASN A 341 -15.11 0.40 16.53
CA ASN A 341 -15.24 -1.02 16.23
C ASN A 341 -13.86 -1.66 16.08
N ILE A 342 -13.45 -2.44 17.08
CA ILE A 342 -12.15 -3.13 17.10
C ILE A 342 -12.21 -4.57 16.57
N THR A 343 -13.39 -5.06 16.20
CA THR A 343 -13.58 -6.43 15.70
C THR A 343 -13.73 -6.47 14.18
N GLY A 344 -14.10 -5.35 13.55
CA GLY A 344 -14.48 -5.28 12.14
C GLY A 344 -15.82 -5.95 11.86
N GLU A 345 -16.62 -6.22 12.90
CA GLU A 345 -17.89 -6.94 12.79
C GLU A 345 -19.04 -6.14 13.41
N ARG A 346 -20.23 -6.23 12.82
CA ARG A 346 -21.44 -5.61 13.35
C ARG A 346 -22.59 -6.61 13.33
N GLN A 347 -23.13 -6.89 14.52
CA GLN A 347 -24.40 -7.61 14.69
C GLN A 347 -25.44 -6.63 15.24
N GLY A 348 -26.44 -6.29 14.42
CA GLY A 348 -27.61 -5.54 14.87
C GLY A 348 -28.74 -6.48 15.24
N LYS A 349 -29.56 -6.17 16.26
CA LYS A 349 -30.80 -6.90 16.54
C LYS A 349 -31.65 -6.95 15.25
N GLY A 350 -31.87 -8.15 14.70
CA GLY A 350 -32.63 -8.36 13.47
C GLY A 350 -31.91 -8.09 12.14
N ARG A 351 -30.62 -7.71 12.13
CA ARG A 351 -29.83 -7.52 10.90
C ARG A 351 -28.83 -8.65 10.69
N ARG A 352 -28.54 -8.99 9.42
CA ARG A 352 -27.48 -9.96 9.07
C ARG A 352 -26.14 -9.49 9.65
N HIS A 353 -25.37 -10.44 10.16
CA HIS A 353 -23.99 -10.21 10.60
C HIS A 353 -23.18 -9.64 9.45
N GLN A 354 -22.56 -8.49 9.68
CA GLN A 354 -21.69 -7.83 8.72
C GLN A 354 -20.25 -7.94 9.19
N VAL A 355 -19.35 -8.27 8.26
CA VAL A 355 -17.91 -8.39 8.49
C VAL A 355 -17.22 -7.49 7.48
N LEU A 356 -16.24 -6.71 7.93
CA LEU A 356 -15.42 -5.87 7.07
C LEU A 356 -14.52 -6.77 6.21
N CYS A 357 -14.99 -7.06 5.00
CA CYS A 357 -14.30 -7.91 4.04
C CYS A 357 -14.16 -7.16 2.72
N GLU A 358 -12.93 -7.00 2.24
CA GLU A 358 -12.63 -6.28 1.00
C GLU A 358 -11.69 -7.09 0.10
N PRO A 359 -11.74 -6.90 -1.22
CA PRO A 359 -10.75 -7.47 -2.14
C PRO A 359 -9.33 -6.99 -1.79
N LEU A 360 -8.32 -7.85 -2.02
CA LEU A 360 -6.92 -7.53 -1.71
C LEU A 360 -6.46 -6.21 -2.36
N VAL A 361 -6.86 -5.96 -3.60
CA VAL A 361 -6.52 -4.73 -4.33
C VAL A 361 -7.09 -3.47 -3.65
N VAL A 362 -8.30 -3.58 -3.10
CA VAL A 362 -8.94 -2.48 -2.34
C VAL A 362 -8.17 -2.24 -1.04
N ILE A 363 -7.80 -3.31 -0.34
CA ILE A 363 -6.96 -3.23 0.87
C ILE A 363 -5.63 -2.53 0.55
N GLN A 364 -4.93 -2.94 -0.51
CA GLN A 364 -3.69 -2.32 -0.96
C GLN A 364 -3.88 -0.83 -1.26
N ALA A 365 -4.91 -0.46 -2.01
CA ALA A 365 -5.21 0.93 -2.33
C ALA A 365 -5.50 1.78 -1.07
N ARG A 366 -6.18 1.21 -0.07
CA ARG A 366 -6.43 1.89 1.22
C ARG A 366 -5.15 2.08 2.01
N VAL A 367 -4.30 1.05 2.06
CA VAL A 367 -2.98 1.12 2.69
C VAL A 367 -2.16 2.25 2.05
N CYS A 368 -2.08 2.30 0.71
CA CYS A 368 -1.41 3.39 -0.02
C CYS A 368 -1.97 4.77 0.36
N LYS A 369 -3.30 4.96 0.30
CA LYS A 369 -3.92 6.27 0.60
C LYS A 369 -3.66 6.70 2.04
N LEU A 370 -3.79 5.79 3.02
CA LEU A 370 -3.56 6.11 4.43
C LEU A 370 -2.10 6.40 4.74
N GLN A 371 -1.16 5.70 4.08
CA GLN A 371 0.28 5.99 4.19
C GLN A 371 0.61 7.37 3.61
N GLN A 372 0.10 7.70 2.43
CA GLN A 372 0.31 9.02 1.80
C GLN A 372 -0.26 10.17 2.64
N GLN A 373 -1.33 9.91 3.40
CA GLN A 373 -1.95 10.87 4.32
C GLN A 373 -1.33 10.87 5.73
N ASN A 374 -0.29 10.07 5.99
CA ASN A 374 0.29 9.86 7.32
C ASN A 374 -0.73 9.44 8.41
N LYS A 375 -1.84 8.80 8.01
CA LYS A 375 -2.91 8.32 8.91
C LYS A 375 -2.60 6.92 9.44
N TYR A 376 -1.48 6.79 10.15
CA TYR A 376 -0.93 5.50 10.58
C TYR A 376 -1.79 4.80 11.64
N ARG A 377 -2.47 5.56 12.51
CA ARG A 377 -3.42 5.01 13.50
C ARG A 377 -4.60 4.32 12.84
N GLU A 378 -5.24 4.99 11.89
CA GLU A 378 -6.39 4.49 11.13
C GLU A 378 -5.97 3.27 10.31
N LEU A 379 -4.79 3.31 9.69
CA LEU A 379 -4.20 2.20 8.96
C LEU A 379 -4.01 0.97 9.84
N ALA A 380 -3.43 1.13 11.04
CA ALA A 380 -3.25 0.04 11.99
C ALA A 380 -4.60 -0.55 12.44
N ARG A 381 -5.60 0.30 12.73
CA ARG A 381 -6.96 -0.15 13.10
C ARG A 381 -7.61 -0.97 11.99
N TYR A 382 -7.52 -0.50 10.75
CA TYR A 382 -8.06 -1.17 9.59
C TYR A 382 -7.42 -2.54 9.35
N LEU A 383 -6.09 -2.62 9.30
CA LEU A 383 -5.37 -3.86 9.02
C LEU A 383 -5.57 -4.92 10.11
N LYS A 384 -5.74 -4.51 11.38
CA LYS A 384 -6.04 -5.45 12.48
C LYS A 384 -7.30 -6.27 12.21
N VAL A 385 -8.33 -5.69 11.58
CA VAL A 385 -9.67 -6.29 11.53
C VAL A 385 -10.14 -6.69 10.13
N VAL A 386 -9.62 -6.06 9.07
CA VAL A 386 -10.08 -6.35 7.70
C VAL A 386 -9.81 -7.80 7.32
N LYS A 387 -10.78 -8.42 6.65
CA LYS A 387 -10.67 -9.77 6.09
C LYS A 387 -10.64 -9.71 4.55
N SER A 388 -10.04 -10.73 3.96
CA SER A 388 -10.08 -11.00 2.53
C SER A 388 -9.99 -12.52 2.32
N ILE A 389 -10.19 -12.99 1.09
CA ILE A 389 -9.95 -14.40 0.74
C ILE A 389 -8.49 -14.72 1.11
N ASN A 390 -8.26 -15.84 1.82
CA ASN A 390 -6.97 -16.20 2.41
C ASN A 390 -5.81 -15.91 1.46
N ASN A 391 -4.98 -14.92 1.82
CA ASN A 391 -3.90 -14.45 0.97
C ASN A 391 -2.67 -14.13 1.82
N PRO A 392 -1.49 -14.72 1.52
CA PRO A 392 -0.26 -14.42 2.25
C PRO A 392 0.16 -12.95 2.16
N THR A 393 -0.26 -12.23 1.11
CA THR A 393 -0.02 -10.79 0.97
C THR A 393 -0.77 -9.98 2.02
N LEU A 394 -1.99 -10.37 2.39
CA LEU A 394 -2.71 -9.71 3.48
C LEU A 394 -1.98 -9.92 4.80
N GLN A 395 -1.48 -11.13 5.06
CA GLN A 395 -0.71 -11.40 6.26
C GLN A 395 0.55 -10.53 6.33
N ARG A 396 1.33 -10.42 5.24
CA ARG A 396 2.49 -9.50 5.18
C ARG A 396 2.13 -8.05 5.50
N MET A 397 0.97 -7.57 5.05
CA MET A 397 0.50 -6.21 5.40
C MET A 397 0.11 -6.12 6.88
N LYS A 398 -0.52 -7.15 7.45
CA LYS A 398 -0.85 -7.20 8.88
C LYS A 398 0.40 -7.29 9.76
N ASP A 399 1.46 -7.95 9.29
CA ASP A 399 2.73 -8.03 10.01
C ASP A 399 3.43 -6.67 10.15
N LEU A 400 3.04 -5.67 9.34
CA LEU A 400 3.50 -4.28 9.43
C LEU A 400 2.69 -3.41 10.39
N VAL A 401 1.64 -3.93 11.04
CA VAL A 401 0.85 -3.19 12.03
C VAL A 401 1.71 -2.59 13.15
N PRO A 402 2.70 -3.29 13.75
CA PRO A 402 3.58 -2.69 14.75
C PRO A 402 4.37 -1.49 14.21
N LEU A 403 4.86 -1.55 12.97
CA LEU A 403 5.54 -0.42 12.33
C LEU A 403 4.62 0.80 12.22
N TYR A 404 3.36 0.61 11.81
CA TYR A 404 2.39 1.71 11.72
C TYR A 404 2.02 2.28 13.09
N LEU A 405 1.89 1.44 14.12
CA LEU A 405 1.70 1.91 15.50
C LEU A 405 2.91 2.72 15.99
N CYS A 406 4.13 2.27 15.69
CA CYS A 406 5.33 3.06 15.99
C CYS A 406 5.35 4.40 15.24
N LYS A 407 4.97 4.44 13.95
CA LYS A 407 4.88 5.68 13.17
C LYS A 407 3.79 6.64 13.66
N ASP A 408 2.78 6.16 14.37
CA ASP A 408 1.78 6.97 15.08
C ASP A 408 2.27 7.46 16.44
N GLY A 409 3.39 6.92 16.96
CA GLY A 409 3.90 7.16 18.31
C GLY A 409 3.33 6.23 19.38
N ASP A 410 2.48 5.26 19.03
CA ASP A 410 1.94 4.24 19.95
C ASP A 410 2.90 3.05 20.11
N TYR A 411 4.05 3.31 20.74
CA TYR A 411 5.07 2.28 21.00
C TYR A 411 4.57 1.16 21.91
N SER A 412 3.76 1.50 22.93
CA SER A 412 3.19 0.50 23.85
C SER A 412 2.22 -0.42 23.12
N GLY A 413 1.35 0.12 22.26
CA GLY A 413 0.47 -0.66 21.41
C GLY A 413 1.23 -1.53 20.41
N ALA A 414 2.33 -1.03 19.83
CA ALA A 414 3.20 -1.79 18.94
C ALA A 414 3.82 -3.01 19.65
N VAL A 415 4.43 -2.80 20.82
CA VAL A 415 5.03 -3.86 21.65
C VAL A 415 3.98 -4.88 22.08
N CYS A 416 2.80 -4.42 22.52
CA CYS A 416 1.71 -5.32 22.90
C CYS A 416 1.23 -6.16 21.70
N HIS A 417 1.13 -5.57 20.51
CA HIS A 417 0.72 -6.30 19.31
C HIS A 417 1.75 -7.37 18.91
N MET A 418 3.05 -7.03 18.93
CA MET A 418 4.13 -7.98 18.60
C MET A 418 4.18 -9.19 19.54
N LEU A 419 3.93 -8.96 20.83
CA LEU A 419 4.03 -9.97 21.88
C LEU A 419 2.68 -10.66 22.18
N SER A 420 1.58 -10.24 21.54
CA SER A 420 0.27 -10.86 21.70
C SER A 420 0.22 -12.24 21.04
N LEU A 421 -0.34 -13.21 21.74
CA LEU A 421 -0.66 -14.53 21.18
C LEU A 421 -2.01 -14.42 20.45
N LEU A 422 -1.99 -14.61 19.14
CA LEU A 422 -3.22 -14.76 18.36
C LEU A 422 -3.73 -16.21 18.54
N PRO A 423 -5.05 -16.44 18.64
CA PRO A 423 -5.59 -17.79 18.78
C PRO A 423 -5.10 -18.71 17.64
N GLY A 424 -4.35 -19.75 17.97
CA GLY A 424 -3.81 -20.72 17.00
C GLY A 424 -2.56 -20.28 16.22
N ALA A 425 -1.92 -19.16 16.58
CA ALA A 425 -0.70 -18.68 15.92
C ALA A 425 0.39 -18.28 16.94
N THR A 426 1.65 -18.37 16.51
CA THR A 426 2.79 -17.85 17.27
C THR A 426 2.75 -16.31 17.28
N CYS A 427 3.31 -15.69 18.33
CA CYS A 427 3.37 -14.23 18.38
C CYS A 427 4.31 -13.69 17.30
N LEU A 428 4.06 -12.48 16.80
CA LEU A 428 4.88 -11.91 15.72
C LEU A 428 6.36 -11.73 16.13
N ALA A 429 6.61 -11.46 17.41
CA ALA A 429 7.96 -11.39 17.97
C ALA A 429 8.79 -12.67 17.75
N SER A 430 8.17 -13.85 17.80
CA SER A 430 8.84 -15.14 17.58
C SER A 430 9.28 -15.37 16.13
N CYS A 431 8.74 -14.59 15.19
CA CYS A 431 9.00 -14.72 13.76
C CYS A 431 9.93 -13.63 13.21
N LEU A 432 10.37 -12.69 14.04
CA LEU A 432 11.27 -11.60 13.62
C LEU A 432 12.63 -12.15 13.16
N THR A 433 13.16 -11.60 12.07
CA THR A 433 14.57 -11.78 11.73
C THR A 433 15.47 -10.92 12.63
N PRO A 434 16.77 -11.25 12.79
CA PRO A 434 17.71 -10.40 13.54
C PRO A 434 17.79 -8.95 13.03
N GLN A 435 17.60 -8.73 11.72
CA GLN A 435 17.58 -7.39 11.14
C GLN A 435 16.29 -6.63 11.50
N GLN A 436 15.14 -7.28 11.42
CA GLN A 436 13.85 -6.70 11.82
C GLN A 436 13.82 -6.37 13.32
N PHE A 437 14.36 -7.26 14.16
CA PHE A 437 14.51 -7.01 15.59
C PHE A 437 15.32 -5.73 15.87
N ARG A 438 16.51 -5.61 15.26
CA ARG A 438 17.36 -4.42 15.40
C ARG A 438 16.67 -3.17 14.88
N ALA A 439 15.92 -3.26 13.78
CA ALA A 439 15.12 -2.15 13.27
C ALA A 439 14.04 -1.70 14.27
N TYR A 440 13.28 -2.63 14.87
CA TYR A 440 12.30 -2.27 15.90
C TYR A 440 12.96 -1.68 17.16
N LEU A 441 14.08 -2.25 17.62
CA LEU A 441 14.81 -1.69 18.75
C LEU A 441 15.29 -0.27 18.45
N ARG A 442 15.82 -0.03 17.24
CA ARG A 442 16.17 1.31 16.75
C ARG A 442 14.97 2.26 16.77
N ILE A 443 13.81 1.83 16.29
CA ILE A 443 12.60 2.67 16.28
C ILE A 443 12.25 3.10 17.71
N LEU A 444 12.27 2.15 18.64
CA LEU A 444 11.94 2.39 20.05
C LEU A 444 12.95 3.31 20.75
N THR A 445 14.22 3.34 20.33
CA THR A 445 15.27 4.09 21.04
C THR A 445 15.65 5.41 20.37
N SER A 446 15.42 5.56 19.07
CA SER A 446 15.79 6.75 18.29
C SER A 446 14.63 7.70 18.01
N GLY A 447 13.37 7.25 18.12
CA GLY A 447 12.21 8.05 17.69
C GLY A 447 12.14 8.25 16.17
N HIS A 448 12.86 7.45 15.38
CA HIS A 448 12.84 7.47 13.93
C HIS A 448 12.25 6.17 13.39
N ALA A 449 11.54 6.24 12.26
CA ALA A 449 11.00 5.08 11.57
C ALA A 449 11.45 5.04 10.10
N PRO A 450 11.59 3.84 9.51
CA PRO A 450 11.95 3.73 8.12
C PRO A 450 10.85 4.28 7.21
N ASP A 451 11.25 4.85 6.07
CA ASP A 451 10.32 5.23 5.04
C ASP A 451 9.72 3.99 4.37
N VAL A 452 8.41 4.03 4.09
CA VAL A 452 7.72 2.92 3.41
C VAL A 452 7.64 3.27 1.93
N ALA A 453 8.77 3.12 1.23
CA ALA A 453 8.80 3.28 -0.21
C ALA A 453 8.01 2.16 -0.87
N GLN A 454 7.00 2.52 -1.66
CA GLN A 454 6.24 1.56 -2.46
C GLN A 454 6.82 1.49 -3.86
N GLU A 455 7.21 0.30 -4.32
CA GLU A 455 7.62 0.08 -5.71
C GLU A 455 6.46 -0.57 -6.48
N LEU A 456 5.97 0.13 -7.51
CA LEU A 456 5.05 -0.42 -8.50
C LEU A 456 5.85 -1.28 -9.49
N ASP A 457 5.58 -2.59 -9.52
CA ASP A 457 6.12 -3.44 -10.58
C ASP A 457 5.49 -3.04 -11.93
N ALA A 458 6.31 -2.48 -12.81
CA ALA A 458 5.92 -1.98 -14.13
C ALA A 458 5.42 -3.10 -15.06
N GLY A 459 5.76 -4.37 -14.80
CA GLY A 459 5.41 -5.51 -15.66
C GLY A 459 4.01 -6.08 -15.41
N ASN A 460 3.66 -6.32 -14.14
CA ASN A 460 2.46 -7.09 -13.77
C ASN A 460 1.44 -6.31 -12.93
N GLY A 461 1.76 -5.08 -12.48
CA GLY A 461 0.86 -4.31 -11.63
C GLY A 461 0.68 -4.88 -10.22
N HIS A 462 1.51 -5.85 -9.82
CA HIS A 462 1.59 -6.32 -8.44
C HIS A 462 2.49 -5.37 -7.63
N MET A 463 2.02 -4.96 -6.45
CA MET A 463 2.85 -4.21 -5.51
C MET A 463 3.89 -5.17 -4.92
N ILE A 464 5.17 -4.96 -5.25
CA ILE A 464 6.26 -5.56 -4.48
C ILE A 464 6.51 -4.60 -3.32
N ILE A 465 6.22 -5.05 -2.11
CA ILE A 465 6.54 -4.28 -0.91
C ILE A 465 7.90 -4.82 -0.44
N PRO A 466 9.04 -4.16 -0.76
CA PRO A 466 10.29 -4.47 -0.09
C PRO A 466 10.09 -4.31 1.41
N ASP A 467 10.77 -5.10 2.23
CA ASP A 467 10.62 -5.02 3.69
C ASP A 467 11.00 -3.61 4.16
N PRO A 468 10.04 -2.77 4.61
CA PRO A 468 10.33 -1.39 4.97
C PRO A 468 11.30 -1.31 6.15
N LEU A 469 11.39 -2.33 7.00
CA LEU A 469 12.31 -2.37 8.13
C LEU A 469 13.79 -2.40 7.70
N LEU A 470 14.05 -2.74 6.44
CA LEU A 470 15.38 -2.76 5.83
C LEU A 470 15.68 -1.50 5.01
N SER A 471 14.81 -0.49 5.07
CA SER A 471 15.02 0.79 4.36
C SER A 471 16.28 1.49 4.84
N THR A 472 17.00 2.10 3.91
CA THR A 472 18.13 3.00 4.21
C THR A 472 17.66 4.40 4.58
N LYS A 473 16.41 4.76 4.28
CA LYS A 473 15.83 6.08 4.58
C LYS A 473 14.99 6.00 5.85
N TRP A 474 15.33 6.85 6.81
CA TRP A 474 14.66 6.95 8.11
C TRP A 474 14.22 8.39 8.35
N THR A 475 13.03 8.53 8.92
CA THR A 475 12.38 9.83 9.15
C THR A 475 11.96 9.95 10.61
N PRO A 476 12.03 11.16 11.20
CA PRO A 476 11.57 11.37 12.57
C PRO A 476 10.06 11.14 12.68
N ILE A 477 9.63 10.58 13.81
CA ILE A 477 8.21 10.36 14.09
C ILE A 477 7.63 11.63 14.72
N GLU A 478 6.69 12.28 14.02
CA GLU A 478 6.04 13.51 14.47
C GLU A 478 5.30 13.29 15.80
N GLY A 479 5.51 14.19 16.77
CA GLY A 479 4.86 14.14 18.08
C GLY A 479 5.29 12.96 18.96
N SER A 480 6.36 12.23 18.59
CA SER A 480 6.83 11.10 19.40
C SER A 480 7.38 11.55 20.76
N ASN A 481 6.89 10.92 21.81
CA ASN A 481 7.53 10.96 23.13
C ASN A 481 8.64 9.90 23.17
N SER A 482 9.72 10.14 23.90
CA SER A 482 10.75 9.11 24.06
C SER A 482 10.17 7.86 24.73
N PHE A 483 10.29 6.71 24.07
CA PHE A 483 9.98 5.44 24.71
C PHE A 483 11.04 5.18 25.79
N LYS A 484 10.60 4.84 27.00
CA LYS A 484 11.53 4.66 28.13
C LYS A 484 12.50 3.52 27.82
N MET A 485 13.80 3.75 27.98
CA MET A 485 14.84 2.75 27.69
C MET A 485 14.60 1.42 28.42
N MET A 486 14.09 1.47 29.65
CA MET A 486 13.75 0.26 30.40
C MET A 486 12.62 -0.55 29.73
N GLU A 487 11.62 0.10 29.14
CA GLU A 487 10.57 -0.59 28.39
C GLU A 487 11.09 -1.17 27.07
N ALA A 488 12.03 -0.48 26.41
CA ALA A 488 12.74 -1.01 25.24
C ALA A 488 13.56 -2.26 25.59
N LEU A 489 14.25 -2.26 26.74
CA LEU A 489 14.98 -3.41 27.25
C LEU A 489 14.05 -4.57 27.59
N LYS A 490 12.92 -4.32 28.26
CA LYS A 490 11.90 -5.34 28.53
C LYS A 490 11.38 -5.97 27.23
N PHE A 491 11.11 -5.15 26.22
CA PHE A 491 10.75 -5.64 24.89
C PHE A 491 11.86 -6.54 24.31
N ALA A 492 13.11 -6.07 24.31
CA ALA A 492 14.25 -6.82 23.79
C ALA A 492 14.40 -8.19 24.46
N LEU A 493 14.38 -8.23 25.79
CA LEU A 493 14.49 -9.47 26.56
C LEU A 493 13.35 -10.44 26.27
N ARG A 494 12.11 -9.95 26.15
CA ARG A 494 10.96 -10.80 25.80
C ARG A 494 11.05 -11.38 24.39
N VAL A 495 11.56 -10.62 23.41
CA VAL A 495 11.78 -11.14 22.06
C VAL A 495 12.88 -12.20 22.08
N LEU A 496 13.98 -11.95 22.79
CA LEU A 496 15.10 -12.90 22.93
C LEU A 496 14.65 -14.21 23.59
N ASP A 497 13.72 -14.16 24.55
CA ASP A 497 13.15 -15.35 25.21
C ASP A 497 12.25 -16.17 24.27
N CYS A 498 11.48 -15.51 23.39
CA CYS A 498 10.54 -16.20 22.49
C CYS A 498 11.04 -16.43 21.05
N ASN A 499 12.28 -16.03 20.71
CA ASN A 499 12.81 -16.10 19.35
C ASN A 499 14.25 -16.64 19.33
N ASN A 500 14.39 -17.93 19.02
CA ASN A 500 15.69 -18.61 19.00
C ASN A 500 16.68 -18.06 17.97
N ILE A 501 16.21 -17.51 16.84
CA ILE A 501 17.09 -16.98 15.79
C ILE A 501 17.71 -15.67 16.25
N VAL A 502 16.89 -14.76 16.79
CA VAL A 502 17.34 -13.48 17.35
C VAL A 502 18.20 -13.71 18.59
N PHE A 503 17.84 -14.68 19.43
CA PHE A 503 18.63 -15.10 20.58
C PHE A 503 20.02 -15.61 20.18
N ALA A 504 20.12 -16.42 19.11
CA ALA A 504 21.38 -17.01 18.69
C ALA A 504 22.36 -16.01 18.05
N ASP A 505 21.86 -14.95 17.42
CA ASP A 505 22.62 -13.98 16.62
C ASP A 505 23.52 -13.06 17.46
N SER A 506 24.82 -13.03 17.16
CA SER A 506 25.81 -12.22 17.90
C SER A 506 25.62 -10.71 17.71
N GLU A 507 25.31 -10.28 16.48
CA GLU A 507 25.13 -8.87 16.13
C GLU A 507 23.95 -8.24 16.86
N THR A 508 22.92 -9.03 17.13
CA THR A 508 21.77 -8.65 17.96
C THR A 508 22.21 -8.30 19.39
N TRP A 509 23.06 -9.13 20.02
CA TRP A 509 23.57 -8.85 21.37
C TRP A 509 24.50 -7.65 21.40
N VAL A 510 25.39 -7.52 20.41
CA VAL A 510 26.27 -6.35 20.26
C VAL A 510 25.44 -5.07 20.14
N TYR A 511 24.39 -5.08 19.31
CA TYR A 511 23.51 -3.94 19.14
C TYR A 511 22.75 -3.61 20.43
N LEU A 512 22.15 -4.61 21.10
CA LEU A 512 21.45 -4.41 22.36
C LEU A 512 22.37 -3.80 23.43
N LEU A 513 23.57 -4.34 23.61
CA LEU A 513 24.55 -3.82 24.58
C LEU A 513 24.98 -2.39 24.24
N SER A 514 25.17 -2.09 22.95
CA SER A 514 25.48 -0.73 22.49
C SER A 514 24.34 0.24 22.77
N VAL A 515 23.09 -0.19 22.60
CA VAL A 515 21.89 0.62 22.90
C VAL A 515 21.77 0.91 24.40
N VAL A 516 21.87 -0.10 25.27
CA VAL A 516 21.74 0.11 26.72
C VAL A 516 22.95 0.81 27.35
N SER A 517 24.09 0.85 26.64
CA SER A 517 25.28 1.61 27.02
C SER A 517 25.36 2.98 26.35
N SER A 518 24.29 3.44 25.69
CA SER A 518 24.25 4.72 24.99
C SER A 518 23.58 5.82 25.80
N SER A 519 23.96 7.07 25.52
CA SER A 519 23.26 8.26 26.00
C SER A 519 22.03 8.57 25.14
N PHE A 520 22.16 8.40 23.83
CA PHE A 520 21.10 8.49 22.84
C PHE A 520 21.47 7.70 21.58
N THR A 521 20.50 7.45 20.70
CA THR A 521 20.71 6.87 19.37
C THR A 521 20.59 7.97 18.32
N THR A 522 21.54 8.08 17.39
CA THR A 522 21.49 9.08 16.30
C THR A 522 20.34 8.79 15.33
N PRO A 523 19.93 9.77 14.49
CA PRO A 523 18.97 9.53 13.40
C PRO A 523 19.37 8.38 12.48
N ASP A 524 20.66 8.17 12.26
CA ASP A 524 21.24 7.07 11.46
C ASP A 524 21.20 5.71 12.17
N GLY A 525 20.70 5.65 13.41
CA GLY A 525 20.57 4.41 14.17
C GLY A 525 21.82 3.97 14.90
N VAL A 526 22.81 4.86 15.01
CA VAL A 526 24.09 4.59 15.67
C VAL A 526 23.98 4.97 17.16
N PRO A 527 24.13 4.02 18.10
CA PRO A 527 24.15 4.35 19.53
C PRO A 527 25.40 5.15 19.89
N VAL A 528 25.23 6.28 20.58
CA VAL A 528 26.35 7.11 21.07
C VAL A 528 26.69 6.69 22.50
N GLY A 529 27.81 6.01 22.67
CA GLY A 529 28.23 5.42 23.95
C GLY A 529 28.29 6.42 25.10
N ALA A 530 27.95 5.95 26.29
CA ALA A 530 27.96 6.72 27.53
C ALA A 530 28.89 6.07 28.57
N PHE A 531 29.60 6.91 29.31
CA PHE A 531 30.38 6.49 30.47
C PHE A 531 29.51 6.58 31.71
N TYR A 532 29.22 5.43 32.31
CA TYR A 532 28.51 5.37 33.58
C TYR A 532 29.47 5.21 34.74
N ALA A 533 29.19 5.93 35.83
CA ALA A 533 29.91 5.74 37.08
C ALA A 533 29.75 4.30 37.57
N GLU A 534 30.84 3.71 38.04
CA GLU A 534 30.84 2.36 38.60
C GLU A 534 29.96 2.32 39.87
N PRO A 535 28.96 1.42 39.95
CA PRO A 535 28.16 1.26 41.16
C PRO A 535 28.99 0.74 42.32
N ASP A 536 28.55 0.99 43.56
CA ASP A 536 29.23 0.43 44.73
C ASP A 536 29.15 -1.11 44.78
N VAL A 537 30.07 -1.73 45.52
CA VAL A 537 30.21 -3.20 45.60
C VAL A 537 28.95 -3.86 46.18
N THR A 538 28.27 -3.21 47.11
CA THR A 538 27.04 -3.72 47.72
C THR A 538 25.95 -3.81 46.66
N TYR A 539 25.76 -2.74 45.91
CA TYR A 539 24.82 -2.70 44.79
C TYR A 539 25.15 -3.75 43.73
N GLN A 540 26.41 -3.86 43.29
CA GLN A 540 26.83 -4.84 42.27
C GLN A 540 26.54 -6.28 42.70
N THR A 541 26.67 -6.59 43.99
CA THR A 541 26.44 -7.93 44.55
C THR A 541 24.95 -8.25 44.60
N VAL A 542 24.14 -7.38 45.21
CA VAL A 542 22.68 -7.58 45.34
C VAL A 542 21.99 -7.62 43.97
N THR A 543 22.44 -6.77 43.04
CA THR A 543 21.85 -6.66 41.70
C THR A 543 22.08 -7.91 40.86
N ARG A 544 23.15 -8.69 41.13
CA ARG A 544 23.42 -9.93 40.37
C ARG A 544 22.38 -11.01 40.62
N ASP A 545 22.02 -11.23 41.88
CA ASP A 545 20.98 -12.20 42.24
C ASP A 545 19.61 -11.72 41.77
N ALA A 546 19.33 -10.42 41.93
CA ALA A 546 18.08 -9.82 41.44
C ALA A 546 17.94 -9.91 39.91
N ALA A 547 19.01 -9.66 39.15
CA ALA A 547 19.00 -9.76 37.69
C ALA A 547 18.75 -11.19 37.22
N SER A 548 19.36 -12.18 37.88
CA SER A 548 19.10 -13.60 37.59
C SER A 548 17.64 -13.96 37.88
N ALA A 549 17.08 -13.55 39.02
CA ALA A 549 15.69 -13.80 39.37
C ALA A 549 14.70 -13.17 38.38
N ILE A 550 14.97 -11.95 37.90
CA ILE A 550 14.14 -11.29 36.87
C ILE A 550 14.13 -12.09 35.56
N LEU A 551 15.28 -12.64 35.17
CA LEU A 551 15.40 -13.41 33.93
C LEU A 551 14.79 -14.81 34.06
N GLU A 552 14.91 -15.44 35.24
CA GLU A 552 14.20 -16.69 35.55
C GLU A 552 12.68 -16.51 35.53
N GLU A 553 12.16 -15.40 36.06
CA GLU A 553 10.75 -15.04 35.98
C GLU A 553 10.31 -14.88 34.53
N LEU A 554 11.13 -14.23 33.69
CA LEU A 554 10.87 -14.07 32.26
C LEU A 554 10.69 -15.42 31.57
N THR A 555 11.64 -16.33 31.72
CA THR A 555 11.57 -17.64 31.08
C THR A 555 10.40 -18.49 31.62
N THR A 556 10.02 -18.30 32.88
CA THR A 556 8.91 -19.06 33.50
C THR A 556 7.53 -18.52 33.12
N THR A 557 7.38 -17.20 32.99
CA THR A 557 6.06 -16.55 32.87
C THR A 557 5.83 -15.82 31.54
N SER A 558 6.87 -15.70 30.71
CA SER A 558 6.92 -14.87 29.48
C SER A 558 6.62 -13.39 29.73
N ARG A 559 6.73 -12.95 31.00
CA ARG A 559 6.52 -11.59 31.48
C ARG A 559 7.74 -11.15 32.28
N ILE A 560 7.99 -9.86 32.28
CA ILE A 560 9.13 -9.28 32.99
C ILE A 560 8.64 -8.19 33.93
N HIS A 561 8.87 -8.37 35.22
CA HIS A 561 8.63 -7.36 36.25
C HIS A 561 9.96 -6.88 36.80
N ILE A 562 10.21 -5.57 36.73
CA ILE A 562 11.45 -4.97 37.23
C ILE A 562 11.11 -4.21 38.52
N PRO A 563 11.61 -4.68 39.68
CA PRO A 563 11.37 -4.00 40.96
C PRO A 563 11.92 -2.56 40.93
N LYS A 564 11.21 -1.61 41.56
CA LYS A 564 11.69 -0.21 41.65
C LYS A 564 13.04 -0.09 42.36
N THR A 565 13.32 -0.99 43.31
CA THR A 565 14.59 -1.09 44.01
C THR A 565 15.76 -1.42 43.08
N PHE A 566 15.49 -2.10 41.96
CA PHE A 566 16.50 -2.47 40.96
C PHE A 566 17.05 -1.27 40.18
N GLU A 567 16.31 -0.16 40.09
CA GLU A 567 16.79 1.08 39.44
C GLU A 567 17.23 2.15 40.45
N SER A 568 17.15 1.86 41.75
CA SER A 568 17.38 2.85 42.81
C SER A 568 18.84 3.29 42.85
N GLY A 569 19.10 4.58 42.62
CA GLY A 569 20.43 5.19 42.65
C GLY A 569 21.24 5.04 41.36
N TYR A 570 21.07 3.94 40.62
CA TYR A 570 21.86 3.60 39.43
C TYR A 570 21.01 3.11 38.24
N PRO A 571 20.05 3.91 37.72
CA PRO A 571 19.09 3.45 36.73
C PRO A 571 19.71 3.02 35.39
N ASP A 572 20.74 3.71 34.91
CA ASP A 572 21.40 3.37 33.63
C ASP A 572 22.31 2.14 33.79
N GLN A 573 23.04 2.05 34.90
CA GLN A 573 23.86 0.90 35.23
C GLN A 573 23.01 -0.35 35.47
N ALA A 574 21.84 -0.22 36.10
CA ALA A 574 20.90 -1.32 36.29
C ALA A 574 20.49 -1.96 34.96
N ARG A 575 20.18 -1.14 33.95
CA ARG A 575 19.83 -1.60 32.60
C ARG A 575 20.98 -2.35 31.94
N LEU A 576 22.18 -1.79 32.00
CA LEU A 576 23.38 -2.43 31.46
C LEU A 576 23.67 -3.77 32.16
N LEU A 577 23.55 -3.82 33.49
CA LEU A 577 23.75 -5.04 34.28
C LEU A 577 22.70 -6.12 33.95
N LEU A 578 21.43 -5.75 33.79
CA LEU A 578 20.38 -6.69 33.41
C LEU A 578 20.62 -7.27 32.00
N ALA A 579 20.98 -6.43 31.02
CA ALA A 579 21.34 -6.89 29.68
C ALA A 579 22.60 -7.77 29.70
N THR A 580 23.58 -7.42 30.54
CA THR A 580 24.81 -8.21 30.71
C THR A 580 24.50 -9.57 31.33
N GLN A 581 23.60 -9.66 32.32
CA GLN A 581 23.19 -10.95 32.89
C GLN A 581 22.46 -11.81 31.87
N ALA A 582 21.61 -11.19 31.05
CA ALA A 582 20.92 -11.90 29.97
C ALA A 582 21.92 -12.49 28.94
N LEU A 583 22.98 -11.75 28.62
CA LEU A 583 24.08 -12.25 27.78
C LEU A 583 24.79 -13.45 28.44
N VAL A 584 25.03 -13.42 29.75
CA VAL A 584 25.63 -14.54 30.49
C VAL A 584 24.75 -15.79 30.35
N LEU A 585 23.45 -15.67 30.58
CA LEU A 585 22.50 -16.79 30.38
C LEU A 585 22.51 -17.30 28.92
N ARG A 586 22.59 -16.39 27.95
CA ARG A 586 22.72 -16.76 26.53
C ARG A 586 23.95 -17.62 26.28
N ILE A 587 25.10 -17.26 26.85
CA ILE A 587 26.34 -18.00 26.66
C ILE A 587 26.29 -19.35 27.37
N PHE A 588 25.62 -19.44 28.53
CA PHE A 588 25.38 -20.73 29.20
C PHE A 588 24.50 -21.66 28.39
N HIS A 589 23.53 -21.12 27.63
CA HIS A 589 22.64 -21.92 26.80
C HIS A 589 23.32 -22.43 25.52
N SER A 590 24.10 -21.60 24.84
CA SER A 590 24.76 -21.99 23.59
C SER A 590 26.02 -21.17 23.32
N GLN A 591 26.88 -21.68 22.46
CA GLN A 591 28.08 -20.97 22.01
C GLN A 591 27.71 -19.63 21.35
N LEU A 592 28.55 -18.62 21.57
CA LEU A 592 28.41 -17.29 20.96
C LEU A 592 29.72 -16.97 20.23
N LYS A 593 29.64 -16.81 18.91
CA LYS A 593 30.74 -16.42 18.03
C LYS A 593 30.20 -15.42 16.98
N PRO A 594 30.90 -14.32 16.68
CA PRO A 594 32.11 -13.84 17.34
C PRO A 594 31.87 -13.27 18.75
N ILE A 595 32.80 -13.50 19.68
CA ILE A 595 32.79 -12.93 21.03
C ILE A 595 33.53 -11.59 21.10
N LEU A 596 34.47 -11.34 20.19
CA LEU A 596 35.31 -10.16 20.21
C LEU A 596 34.50 -8.87 20.09
N SER A 597 33.52 -8.83 19.18
CA SER A 597 32.59 -7.70 19.02
C SER A 597 31.74 -7.47 20.28
N VAL A 598 31.41 -8.53 21.01
CA VAL A 598 30.66 -8.45 22.28
C VAL A 598 31.52 -7.80 23.36
N ILE A 599 32.79 -8.20 23.49
CA ILE A 599 33.74 -7.57 24.43
C ILE A 599 33.90 -6.07 24.10
N MET A 600 33.99 -5.73 22.81
CA MET A 600 34.11 -4.34 22.36
C MET A 600 32.91 -3.47 22.71
N SER A 601 31.71 -4.05 22.86
CA SER A 601 30.52 -3.30 23.28
C SER A 601 30.65 -2.69 24.68
N PHE A 602 31.57 -3.19 25.52
CA PHE A 602 31.81 -2.66 26.86
C PHE A 602 32.87 -1.55 26.94
N LYS A 603 33.36 -1.02 25.81
CA LYS A 603 34.49 -0.07 25.79
C LYS A 603 34.32 1.17 26.66
N PHE A 604 33.08 1.63 26.84
CA PHE A 604 32.75 2.80 27.68
C PHE A 604 32.51 2.44 29.16
N ASN A 605 32.31 1.16 29.48
CA ASN A 605 31.91 0.70 30.82
C ASN A 605 32.70 -0.55 31.23
N ARG A 606 34.01 -0.39 31.45
CA ARG A 606 34.94 -1.49 31.81
C ARG A 606 34.52 -2.26 33.06
N TRP A 607 33.86 -1.60 34.02
CA TRP A 607 33.34 -2.24 35.22
C TRP A 607 32.24 -3.27 34.90
N ALA A 608 31.43 -3.05 33.86
CA ALA A 608 30.41 -3.99 33.42
C ALA A 608 31.03 -5.20 32.70
N LEU A 609 32.13 -5.00 31.95
CA LEU A 609 32.93 -6.11 31.38
C LEU A 609 33.54 -6.98 32.47
N ARG A 610 34.03 -6.36 33.55
CA ARG A 610 34.51 -7.08 34.72
C ARG A 610 33.37 -7.87 35.38
N TRP A 611 32.21 -7.24 35.56
CA TRP A 611 31.03 -7.90 36.09
C TRP A 611 30.59 -9.10 35.23
N PHE A 612 30.59 -8.96 33.90
CA PHE A 612 30.34 -10.03 32.93
C PHE A 612 31.27 -11.24 33.14
N PHE A 613 32.58 -10.99 33.24
CA PHE A 613 33.57 -12.03 33.51
C PHE A 613 33.27 -12.77 34.82
N TYR A 614 33.03 -12.05 35.91
CA TYR A 614 32.73 -12.66 37.21
C TYR A 614 31.41 -13.45 37.21
N SER A 615 30.40 -13.01 36.46
CA SER A 615 29.15 -13.76 36.31
C SER A 615 29.34 -15.10 35.56
N LEU A 616 30.35 -15.22 34.69
CA LEU A 616 30.68 -16.45 33.98
C LEU A 616 31.47 -17.46 34.82
N LEU A 617 32.09 -17.04 35.94
CA LEU A 617 32.92 -17.92 36.77
C LEU A 617 32.18 -19.12 37.37
N VAL A 618 30.85 -19.04 37.44
CA VAL A 618 29.99 -20.15 37.88
C VAL A 618 30.17 -21.39 36.98
N ARG A 619 30.58 -21.20 35.72
CA ARG A 619 30.81 -22.27 34.72
C ARG A 619 32.20 -22.15 34.11
N GLN A 620 33.19 -22.81 34.74
CA GLN A 620 34.59 -22.76 34.30
C GLN A 620 34.81 -23.32 32.88
N ASP A 621 34.02 -24.32 32.48
CA ASP A 621 34.04 -24.91 31.14
C ASP A 621 33.67 -23.89 30.06
N VAL A 622 32.63 -23.08 30.31
CA VAL A 622 32.19 -22.00 29.42
C VAL A 622 33.24 -20.91 29.35
N LEU A 623 33.83 -20.54 30.49
CA LEU A 623 34.86 -19.52 30.55
C LEU A 623 36.12 -19.93 29.78
N HIS A 624 36.56 -21.18 29.93
CA HIS A 624 37.66 -21.74 29.13
C HIS A 624 37.33 -21.70 27.63
N TYR A 625 36.12 -22.11 27.24
CA TYR A 625 35.67 -22.03 25.85
C TYR A 625 35.69 -20.60 25.29
N LEU A 626 35.25 -19.60 26.06
CA LEU A 626 35.30 -18.20 25.63
C LEU A 626 36.74 -17.71 25.42
N LEU A 627 37.69 -18.12 26.26
CA LEU A 627 39.11 -17.81 26.07
C LEU A 627 39.63 -18.38 24.75
N CYS A 628 39.28 -19.64 24.45
CA CYS A 628 39.62 -20.28 23.18
C CYS A 628 39.08 -19.50 21.99
N CYS A 629 37.77 -19.18 22.01
CA CYS A 629 37.12 -18.43 20.93
C CYS A 629 37.75 -17.06 20.70
N LEU A 630 38.01 -16.33 21.80
CA LEU A 630 38.61 -15.01 21.72
C LEU A 630 40.02 -15.08 21.11
N LEU A 631 40.84 -16.05 21.50
CA LEU A 631 42.18 -16.21 20.97
C LEU A 631 42.15 -16.67 19.50
N GLU A 632 41.23 -17.57 19.12
CA GLU A 632 40.97 -17.92 17.72
C GLU A 632 40.62 -16.70 16.89
N GLU A 633 39.66 -15.90 17.35
CA GLU A 633 39.22 -14.68 16.66
C GLU A 633 40.35 -13.63 16.57
N LEU A 634 41.19 -13.51 17.60
CA LEU A 634 42.34 -12.59 17.55
C LEU A 634 43.44 -13.06 16.60
N SER A 635 43.57 -14.38 16.39
CA SER A 635 44.53 -14.98 15.46
C SER A 635 44.03 -15.06 14.02
N ASP A 636 42.73 -14.90 13.78
CA ASP A 636 42.12 -14.96 12.44
C ASP A 636 42.47 -13.75 11.56
N GLU A 637 42.82 -13.98 10.30
CA GLU A 637 43.27 -12.95 9.36
C GLU A 637 42.24 -11.84 9.11
N GLN A 638 40.94 -12.20 9.08
CA GLN A 638 39.86 -11.23 8.86
C GLN A 638 39.78 -10.24 10.02
N TYR A 639 39.95 -10.72 11.25
CA TYR A 639 39.92 -9.88 12.45
C TYR A 639 41.24 -9.13 12.65
N GLN A 640 42.38 -9.67 12.23
CA GLN A 640 43.65 -8.92 12.24
C GLN A 640 43.60 -7.66 11.36
N LEU A 641 42.89 -7.71 10.23
CA LEU A 641 42.66 -6.52 9.40
C LEU A 641 41.79 -5.46 10.11
N LEU A 642 40.82 -5.91 10.92
CA LEU A 642 39.99 -5.02 11.75
C LEU A 642 40.78 -4.45 12.92
N GLN A 643 41.66 -5.24 13.54
CA GLN A 643 42.54 -4.82 14.64
C GLN A 643 43.43 -3.64 14.26
N ARG A 644 43.89 -3.55 13.00
CA ARG A 644 44.68 -2.40 12.51
C ARG A 644 43.96 -1.05 12.59
N LYS A 645 42.63 -1.06 12.71
CA LYS A 645 41.80 0.14 12.84
C LYS A 645 41.46 0.46 14.30
N TRP A 646 41.86 -0.38 15.25
CA TRP A 646 41.55 -0.16 16.66
C TRP A 646 42.36 0.98 17.24
N SER A 647 41.71 1.72 18.13
CA SER A 647 42.39 2.66 19.01
C SER A 647 43.18 1.94 20.11
N GLU A 648 44.13 2.65 20.72
CA GLU A 648 44.84 2.16 21.91
C GLU A 648 43.87 1.71 23.02
N THR A 649 42.72 2.39 23.15
CA THR A 649 41.70 2.06 24.15
C THR A 649 41.03 0.72 23.92
N GLU A 650 40.86 0.31 22.65
CA GLU A 650 40.25 -0.96 22.25
C GLU A 650 41.24 -2.12 22.43
N HIS A 651 42.50 -1.93 22.04
CA HIS A 651 43.57 -2.88 22.36
C HIS A 651 43.72 -3.07 23.88
N SER A 652 43.69 -1.98 24.65
CA SER A 652 43.71 -1.98 26.12
C SER A 652 42.51 -2.72 26.71
N LEU A 653 41.30 -2.59 26.13
CA LEU A 653 40.09 -3.26 26.60
C LEU A 653 40.18 -4.78 26.46
N VAL A 654 40.60 -5.27 25.29
CA VAL A 654 40.76 -6.71 25.05
C VAL A 654 41.84 -7.29 25.96
N ALA A 655 42.97 -6.58 26.08
CA ALA A 655 44.03 -6.95 27.00
C ALA A 655 43.55 -7.00 28.45
N TYR A 656 42.74 -6.02 28.88
CA TYR A 656 42.14 -6.00 30.20
C TYR A 656 41.25 -7.22 30.44
N PHE A 657 40.44 -7.62 29.47
CA PHE A 657 39.61 -8.83 29.56
C PHE A 657 40.44 -10.10 29.69
N LEU A 658 41.45 -10.28 28.83
CA LEU A 658 42.37 -11.41 28.90
C LEU A 658 43.12 -11.45 30.24
N CYS A 659 43.50 -10.29 30.78
CA CYS A 659 44.21 -10.19 32.04
C CYS A 659 43.39 -10.73 33.23
N MET A 660 42.05 -10.65 33.19
CA MET A 660 41.20 -11.22 34.23
C MET A 660 41.33 -12.75 34.36
N TYR A 661 41.57 -13.47 33.26
CA TYR A 661 41.88 -14.92 33.32
C TYR A 661 43.17 -15.20 34.09
N PHE A 662 44.13 -14.27 34.05
CA PHE A 662 45.37 -14.40 34.80
C PHE A 662 45.20 -14.01 36.27
N TRP A 663 44.43 -12.97 36.58
CA TRP A 663 44.19 -12.55 37.97
C TRP A 663 43.29 -13.50 38.76
N GLU A 664 42.39 -14.21 38.08
CA GLU A 664 41.42 -15.05 38.77
C GLU A 664 42.02 -16.41 39.14
N ASN A 665 42.21 -16.65 40.45
CA ASN A 665 42.89 -17.85 40.96
C ASN A 665 42.15 -19.15 40.62
N SER A 666 40.82 -19.09 40.50
CA SER A 666 40.00 -20.24 40.15
C SER A 666 40.16 -20.68 38.68
N VAL A 667 40.73 -19.83 37.82
CA VAL A 667 41.03 -20.15 36.42
C VAL A 667 42.43 -20.75 36.30
N ILE A 668 42.50 -22.00 35.84
CA ILE A 668 43.74 -22.72 35.60
C ILE A 668 44.21 -22.48 34.15
N LEU A 669 45.45 -22.02 33.99
CA LEU A 669 46.09 -21.85 32.68
C LEU A 669 47.31 -22.78 32.62
N ASP A 670 47.23 -23.86 31.85
CA ASP A 670 48.34 -24.80 31.66
C ASP A 670 49.12 -24.47 30.38
N LEU A 671 50.40 -24.18 30.58
CA LEU A 671 51.40 -23.87 29.56
C LEU A 671 51.47 -24.86 28.39
N ASN A 672 51.13 -26.13 28.62
CA ASN A 672 51.25 -27.18 27.61
C ASN A 672 49.95 -27.43 26.84
N THR A 673 48.85 -26.80 27.26
CA THR A 673 47.53 -27.04 26.71
C THR A 673 47.00 -25.81 25.98
N TYR A 674 46.11 -26.08 25.03
CA TYR A 674 45.34 -25.05 24.37
C TYR A 674 44.34 -24.42 25.37
N PRO A 675 44.17 -23.09 25.40
CA PRO A 675 44.69 -22.12 24.42
C PRO A 675 45.99 -21.40 24.84
N THR A 676 46.57 -21.75 26.00
CA THR A 676 47.74 -21.03 26.57
C THR A 676 49.01 -21.26 25.74
N ASN A 677 49.26 -22.49 25.29
CA ASN A 677 50.40 -22.80 24.42
C ASN A 677 50.33 -22.03 23.09
N SER A 678 49.13 -21.88 22.52
CA SER A 678 48.87 -21.15 21.28
C SER A 678 49.09 -19.65 21.46
N LEU A 679 48.61 -19.07 22.56
CA LEU A 679 48.86 -17.65 22.90
C LEU A 679 50.36 -17.35 22.90
N LEU A 680 51.17 -18.19 23.55
CA LEU A 680 52.63 -18.04 23.60
C LEU A 680 53.30 -18.29 22.25
N ALA A 681 52.81 -19.24 21.45
CA ALA A 681 53.37 -19.52 20.14
C ALA A 681 53.16 -18.36 19.14
N THR A 682 52.06 -17.62 19.30
CA THR A 682 51.67 -16.48 18.43
C THR A 682 52.05 -15.10 19.00
N TRP A 683 52.89 -15.05 20.03
CA TRP A 683 53.26 -13.79 20.68
C TRP A 683 54.15 -12.92 19.78
N ASN A 684 53.67 -11.72 19.45
CA ASN A 684 54.33 -10.73 18.61
C ASN A 684 53.79 -9.32 18.92
N GLU A 685 54.42 -8.64 19.87
CA GLU A 685 54.03 -7.30 20.36
C GLU A 685 54.04 -6.22 19.25
N SER A 686 54.91 -6.39 18.24
CA SER A 686 55.03 -5.43 17.13
C SER A 686 53.86 -5.50 16.14
N HIS A 687 53.24 -6.66 15.99
CA HIS A 687 52.12 -6.87 15.09
C HIS A 687 50.77 -6.84 15.81
N ASN A 688 50.75 -7.09 17.13
CA ASN A 688 49.53 -7.19 17.94
C ASN A 688 49.61 -6.28 19.20
N PRO A 689 49.18 -5.01 19.11
CA PRO A 689 49.29 -4.05 20.22
C PRO A 689 48.53 -4.45 21.51
N TRP A 690 47.51 -5.31 21.40
CA TRP A 690 46.80 -5.85 22.56
C TRP A 690 47.67 -6.80 23.39
N GLN A 691 48.65 -7.49 22.79
CA GLN A 691 49.58 -8.37 23.51
C GLN A 691 50.54 -7.55 24.40
N LEU A 692 51.06 -6.44 23.87
CA LEU A 692 51.85 -5.48 24.64
C LEU A 692 51.03 -4.94 25.84
N SER A 693 49.78 -4.54 25.58
CA SER A 693 48.89 -4.06 26.65
C SER A 693 48.62 -5.14 27.71
N LEU A 694 48.47 -6.40 27.31
CA LEU A 694 48.26 -7.53 28.22
C LEU A 694 49.47 -7.74 29.13
N LYS A 695 50.69 -7.78 28.54
CA LYS A 695 51.94 -7.86 29.30
C LYS A 695 52.06 -6.75 30.32
N LEU A 696 51.83 -5.50 29.93
CA LEU A 696 51.89 -4.36 30.85
C LEU A 696 50.91 -4.50 32.02
N TYR A 697 49.67 -4.93 31.76
CA TYR A 697 48.71 -5.19 32.85
C TYR A 697 49.16 -6.27 33.83
N LEU A 698 49.77 -7.35 33.32
CA LEU A 698 50.29 -8.44 34.13
C LEU A 698 51.51 -7.99 34.96
N GLU A 699 52.42 -7.21 34.37
CA GLU A 699 53.60 -6.66 35.04
C GLU A 699 53.24 -5.68 36.16
N CYS A 700 52.24 -4.82 35.95
CA CYS A 700 51.74 -3.93 37.00
C CYS A 700 51.06 -4.67 38.16
N ASN A 701 50.63 -5.93 37.96
CA ASN A 701 49.84 -6.69 38.92
C ASN A 701 50.45 -8.06 39.26
N VAL A 702 51.77 -8.23 39.16
CA VAL A 702 52.48 -9.52 39.39
C VAL A 702 52.14 -10.15 40.74
N ALA A 703 51.90 -9.32 41.77
CA ALA A 703 51.53 -9.77 43.10
C ALA A 703 50.22 -10.60 43.13
N LYS A 704 49.30 -10.37 42.18
CA LYS A 704 48.03 -11.11 42.07
C LYS A 704 48.18 -12.45 41.34
N LEU A 705 49.32 -12.72 40.70
CA LEU A 705 49.52 -13.92 39.91
C LEU A 705 49.97 -15.11 40.78
N THR A 706 49.36 -16.26 40.56
CA THR A 706 49.82 -17.57 41.07
C THR A 706 51.22 -17.91 40.52
N PRO A 707 52.01 -18.75 41.20
CA PRO A 707 53.34 -19.16 40.72
C PRO A 707 53.37 -19.66 39.28
N GLU A 708 52.37 -20.43 38.86
CA GLU A 708 52.22 -20.99 37.52
C GLU A 708 52.04 -19.88 36.48
N LYS A 709 51.13 -18.95 36.73
CA LYS A 709 50.88 -17.78 35.87
C LYS A 709 52.06 -16.81 35.81
N ARG A 710 52.89 -16.72 36.87
CA ARG A 710 54.17 -15.97 36.81
C ARG A 710 55.16 -16.60 35.84
N LYS A 711 55.19 -17.94 35.72
CA LYS A 711 56.02 -18.62 34.71
C LYS A 711 55.56 -18.25 33.28
N ILE A 712 54.24 -18.18 33.05
CA ILE A 712 53.67 -17.72 31.77
C ILE A 712 54.14 -16.29 31.45
N LEU A 713 54.04 -15.38 32.42
CA LEU A 713 54.51 -13.99 32.26
C LEU A 713 56.01 -13.91 31.94
N HIS A 714 56.84 -14.72 32.60
CA HIS A 714 58.27 -14.75 32.31
C HIS A 714 58.57 -15.20 30.87
N LEU A 715 57.82 -16.17 30.33
CA LEU A 715 57.95 -16.58 28.93
C LEU A 715 57.52 -15.47 27.95
N ILE A 716 56.41 -14.77 28.25
CA ILE A 716 55.98 -13.58 27.50
C ILE A 716 57.09 -12.52 27.46
N GLN A 717 57.74 -12.25 28.59
CA GLN A 717 58.84 -11.28 28.68
C GLN A 717 60.08 -11.67 27.88
N GLN A 718 60.33 -12.97 27.71
CA GLN A 718 61.45 -13.47 26.90
C GLN A 718 61.17 -13.33 25.40
N GLN A 719 59.92 -13.52 24.98
CA GLN A 719 59.50 -13.42 23.57
C GLN A 719 59.26 -11.98 23.10
N GLY A 720 59.01 -11.05 24.04
CA GLY A 720 58.83 -9.62 23.75
C GLY A 720 60.10 -8.78 23.67
N LYS A 721 61.28 -9.42 23.73
CA LYS A 721 62.60 -8.81 23.46
C LYS A 721 63.03 -9.18 22.05
#